data_AF-A0A9P7YY95-F1
#
_entry.id   AF-A0A9P7YY95-F1
#
_cell.length_a   1.000
_cell.length_b   1.000
_cell.length_c   1.000
_cell.angle_alpha   90.00
_cell.angle_beta   90.00
_cell.angle_gamma   90.00
#
_symmetry.space_group_name_H-M   'P 1'
#
loop_
_entity.id
_entity.type
_entity.pdbx_description
1 polymer ?
#
loop_
_entity_poly.entity_id
_entity_poly.type
_entity_poly.pdbx_seq_one_letter_code
_entity_poly.pdbx_strand_id
1 'polypeptide(L)'
;MAFLHVLVVSVLIIVAHAIQFENPGVAQLVGEIRSQYSDYFEYDGSDNSNDNLTARAELIEERITTSYWYEQIAHQGRAPFGPGGYNVYRNVKDYGAKGDGVTDDTAAINDAISAGGRCGRGCTTTSTTPAVVYFPSGTYLISSSIIDFYFTQLIGNPNSPPVLKATANFQGFGLIDANPYWTDNLNWISTNVFMRQVRNFVFDMRGIPASSQATGIHWPTAQATSLQNVVFEMSREAGNMHTGLFCESGSAGFMTDITFNGGVVGASIGNQQFTMRNLNFDGCGTAISQLWDWGWVYQGISINNCGIGIDISAGGVSQQNVGSVILIDSSISNTPVGIVTAFTGTSSPTTAGSLIIENVVLTNVPTAVRANGAAVLAGGSTTIQAWGQGHSYNPNGPNRFQGAITPASRPASLLNNGKFYTRSKPQYNNLAVTSFASVRAAGAQGDGSTDDTAALQAIINSATQAGKVVYFDCGVYRITTTLLIPAGARIVGEGYATLLNSGSFFNDMDNPKPVVKVGNPGDSGRVEWSDMIVTGQGPQAGAIMIEWNLNSPSTKPSGMWDVHTRVGGVAGSNIQLGQCAKQPDIVGQIKSQCIGAYMLMHITTSAQGLYMENVWLWTADHDVDNETLSQIDVYVGRGLLIDSTAGNIWLVGTGSEHNVLYQYQLYNTKNIYMGFAQTESPYYQPNPSAPVPFSVNAALHDPDFDASCSSSIAGNCRSAWGLRIMNSNNVLVYGAGLYNFFDNWSTTCSNNPGPEDCQNNILSLEGSNPQTTIYCLATVGATNMITVNGNTIANYYDNQNVFPQVIALFRSVDTPQDLFPTSLSTSAVSTLDSISTTTIETPIETPIETRIETPVETRMDNSTVLIPVTSIAIYTTASDASPSTAVQSHSSLGPGSLSLVTSVVVVTTTLILDPVTITATTITISTSVLGYSAMPTTIETNTQQAINVNGQCGKEVGTRCRDGVCCSKWGENEDGWCGVGCQASFGTCWTKKEVF
;
A
#
# COMPACT_ATOMS: atom_id res chain seq x y z
N MET A 1 -37.34 21.32 -61.93
CA MET A 1 -36.12 21.95 -62.49
C MET A 1 -35.65 23.05 -61.53
N ALA A 2 -34.42 23.55 -61.69
CA ALA A 2 -33.93 24.80 -61.08
C ALA A 2 -33.98 24.91 -59.53
N PHE A 3 -33.57 23.87 -58.79
CA PHE A 3 -33.14 24.02 -57.38
C PHE A 3 -32.04 23.01 -56.94
N LEU A 4 -31.22 22.55 -57.89
CA LEU A 4 -30.18 21.53 -57.66
C LEU A 4 -28.80 21.89 -58.25
N HIS A 5 -28.47 23.19 -58.27
CA HIS A 5 -27.17 23.70 -58.78
C HIS A 5 -26.48 24.72 -57.85
N VAL A 6 -27.06 25.02 -56.68
CA VAL A 6 -26.47 25.96 -55.70
C VAL A 6 -25.75 25.22 -54.56
N LEU A 7 -26.17 23.99 -54.22
CA LEU A 7 -25.62 23.23 -53.10
C LEU A 7 -24.23 22.59 -53.37
N VAL A 8 -23.77 22.60 -54.63
CA VAL A 8 -22.52 21.92 -55.05
C VAL A 8 -21.30 22.87 -55.00
N VAL A 9 -21.51 24.19 -54.91
CA VAL A 9 -20.42 25.18 -54.88
C VAL A 9 -19.99 25.52 -53.45
N SER A 10 -20.89 25.43 -52.46
CA SER A 10 -20.61 25.79 -51.07
C SER A 10 -19.78 24.77 -50.27
N VAL A 11 -19.53 23.58 -50.82
CA VAL A 11 -18.78 22.48 -50.15
C VAL A 11 -17.32 22.40 -50.66
N LEU A 12 -16.94 23.22 -51.64
CA LEU A 12 -15.63 23.16 -52.32
C LEU A 12 -14.69 24.35 -52.03
N ILE A 13 -15.03 25.21 -51.06
CA ILE A 13 -14.21 26.39 -50.68
C ILE A 13 -13.97 26.45 -49.14
N ILE A 14 -14.01 25.29 -48.45
CA ILE A 14 -13.56 25.15 -47.05
C ILE A 14 -12.66 23.92 -46.89
N VAL A 15 -11.74 23.71 -47.85
CA VAL A 15 -10.64 22.73 -47.78
C VAL A 15 -9.33 23.39 -48.24
N ALA A 16 -8.96 24.50 -47.59
CA ALA A 16 -7.67 25.17 -47.69
C ALA A 16 -7.47 26.10 -46.48
N HIS A 17 -6.21 26.42 -46.15
CA HIS A 17 -5.81 27.40 -45.11
C HIS A 17 -5.99 26.97 -43.64
N ALA A 18 -5.59 25.76 -43.29
CA ALA A 18 -4.95 25.56 -41.99
C ALA A 18 -3.49 26.05 -42.11
N ILE A 19 -3.22 27.30 -41.73
CA ILE A 19 -1.86 27.88 -41.83
C ILE A 19 -1.04 27.42 -40.63
N GLN A 20 -0.04 26.57 -40.85
CA GLN A 20 0.99 26.27 -39.85
C GLN A 20 1.77 27.54 -39.51
N PHE A 21 1.88 27.85 -38.23
CA PHE A 21 2.71 28.95 -37.73
C PHE A 21 4.16 28.46 -37.56
N GLU A 22 4.84 28.18 -38.67
CA GLU A 22 6.26 27.81 -38.64
C GLU A 22 7.11 29.01 -38.17
N ASN A 23 7.75 28.88 -37.02
CA ASN A 23 8.74 29.84 -36.55
C ASN A 23 10.12 29.46 -37.13
N PRO A 24 10.72 30.25 -38.05
CA PRO A 24 11.96 29.87 -38.72
C PRO A 24 13.14 29.68 -37.75
N GLY A 25 13.15 30.40 -36.62
CA GLY A 25 14.19 30.24 -35.60
C GLY A 25 14.15 28.88 -34.89
N VAL A 26 12.97 28.25 -34.79
CA VAL A 26 12.85 26.89 -34.23
C VAL A 26 13.34 25.85 -35.24
N ALA A 27 13.01 26.01 -36.52
CA ALA A 27 13.51 25.13 -37.58
C ALA A 27 15.04 25.20 -37.71
N GLN A 28 15.61 26.42 -37.63
CA GLN A 28 17.05 26.62 -37.62
C GLN A 28 17.72 26.00 -36.37
N LEU A 29 17.19 26.25 -35.17
CA LEU A 29 17.73 25.66 -33.93
C LEU A 29 17.69 24.13 -33.94
N VAL A 30 16.62 23.52 -34.47
CA VAL A 30 16.53 22.06 -34.65
C VAL A 30 17.53 21.55 -35.70
N GLY A 31 17.82 22.32 -36.74
CA GLY A 31 18.87 22.02 -37.72
C GLY A 31 20.28 22.07 -37.12
N GLU A 32 20.57 23.12 -36.36
CA GLU A 32 21.85 23.29 -35.66
C GLU A 32 22.08 22.18 -34.63
N ILE A 33 21.08 21.87 -33.79
CA ILE A 33 21.11 20.73 -32.87
C ILE A 33 21.31 19.40 -33.62
N ARG A 34 20.61 19.16 -34.74
CA ARG A 34 20.83 17.94 -35.54
C ARG A 34 22.24 17.84 -36.10
N SER A 35 22.84 18.95 -36.54
CA SER A 35 24.24 18.96 -37.00
C SER A 35 25.25 18.74 -35.88
N GLN A 36 24.93 19.15 -34.65
CA GLN A 36 25.80 18.99 -33.48
C GLN A 36 25.80 17.56 -32.91
N TYR A 37 24.80 16.73 -33.28
CA TYR A 37 24.66 15.35 -32.83
C TYR A 37 24.62 14.32 -33.99
N SER A 38 25.02 14.68 -35.22
CA SER A 38 25.05 13.77 -36.38
C SER A 38 25.77 12.46 -36.07
N ASP A 39 26.94 12.58 -35.43
CA ASP A 39 27.86 11.50 -35.10
C ASP A 39 27.28 10.48 -34.09
N TYR A 40 26.11 10.76 -33.50
CA TYR A 40 25.39 9.89 -32.59
C TYR A 40 24.21 9.13 -33.22
N PHE A 41 23.87 9.38 -34.49
CA PHE A 41 22.72 8.76 -35.17
C PHE A 41 23.06 7.88 -36.38
N GLU A 42 24.29 7.92 -36.90
CA GLU A 42 24.68 7.12 -38.07
C GLU A 42 25.35 5.79 -37.69
N TYR A 43 24.56 4.71 -37.68
CA TYR A 43 25.08 3.34 -37.76
C TYR A 43 25.30 3.00 -39.24
N ASP A 44 26.55 3.06 -39.71
CA ASP A 44 26.91 2.88 -41.13
C ASP A 44 26.89 1.40 -41.56
N GLY A 45 25.68 0.87 -41.71
CA GLY A 45 25.40 -0.49 -42.20
C GLY A 45 25.35 -0.53 -43.73
N SER A 46 26.51 -0.63 -44.37
CA SER A 46 26.63 -0.61 -45.84
C SER A 46 26.04 -1.84 -46.54
N ASP A 47 24.90 -1.68 -47.21
CA ASP A 47 24.54 -2.50 -48.37
C ASP A 47 23.55 -1.79 -49.33
N ASN A 48 23.79 -1.85 -50.63
CA ASN A 48 23.05 -1.09 -51.65
C ASN A 48 22.13 -1.99 -52.49
N SER A 49 20.84 -2.09 -52.13
CA SER A 49 19.82 -2.73 -52.99
C SER A 49 18.41 -2.15 -52.80
N ASN A 50 17.88 -1.49 -53.84
CA ASN A 50 16.55 -0.86 -53.82
C ASN A 50 15.37 -1.84 -54.04
N ASP A 51 15.63 -3.11 -54.38
CA ASP A 51 14.59 -4.17 -54.45
C ASP A 51 14.03 -4.54 -53.07
N ASN A 52 14.67 -4.11 -51.99
CA ASN A 52 14.33 -4.53 -50.63
C ASN A 52 13.27 -3.63 -49.95
N LEU A 53 12.67 -2.66 -50.64
CA LEU A 53 11.67 -1.76 -50.04
C LEU A 53 10.28 -2.40 -49.89
N THR A 54 9.82 -3.22 -50.85
CA THR A 54 8.59 -4.01 -50.71
C THR A 54 8.78 -5.18 -49.76
N ALA A 55 9.91 -5.89 -49.84
CA ALA A 55 10.23 -6.96 -48.88
C ALA A 55 10.41 -6.41 -47.44
N ARG A 56 10.96 -5.20 -47.27
CA ARG A 56 10.93 -4.50 -45.97
C ARG A 56 9.54 -4.00 -45.60
N ALA A 57 8.66 -3.64 -46.54
CA ALA A 57 7.27 -3.31 -46.23
C ALA A 57 6.53 -4.54 -45.68
N GLU A 58 6.65 -5.69 -46.35
CA GLU A 58 6.10 -6.97 -45.85
C GLU A 58 6.74 -7.37 -44.51
N LEU A 59 8.07 -7.24 -44.32
CA LEU A 59 8.74 -7.48 -43.03
C LEU A 59 8.47 -6.38 -41.96
N ILE A 60 7.80 -5.29 -42.32
CA ILE A 60 7.33 -4.24 -41.38
C ILE A 60 5.86 -4.48 -41.05
N GLU A 61 5.01 -4.88 -42.00
CA GLU A 61 3.63 -5.29 -41.76
C GLU A 61 3.56 -6.63 -41.00
N GLU A 62 4.46 -7.58 -41.28
CA GLU A 62 4.66 -8.80 -40.46
C GLU A 62 5.21 -8.45 -39.05
N ARG A 63 5.83 -7.28 -38.88
CA ARG A 63 6.15 -6.69 -37.56
C ARG A 63 5.03 -5.84 -36.95
N ILE A 64 3.88 -5.70 -37.61
CA ILE A 64 2.62 -5.20 -37.03
C ILE A 64 1.75 -6.40 -36.56
N THR A 65 2.40 -7.47 -36.09
CA THR A 65 1.83 -8.32 -35.02
C THR A 65 2.40 -7.85 -33.68
N THR A 66 1.53 -7.42 -32.76
CA THR A 66 1.89 -6.88 -31.43
C THR A 66 2.27 -8.00 -30.45
N SER A 67 3.18 -8.88 -30.85
CA SER A 67 3.54 -10.09 -30.11
C SER A 67 4.01 -9.76 -28.69
N TYR A 68 3.43 -10.43 -27.70
CA TYR A 68 3.96 -10.46 -26.35
C TYR A 68 4.69 -11.79 -26.12
N TRP A 69 5.82 -11.80 -25.41
CA TRP A 69 6.60 -13.02 -25.19
C TRP A 69 5.78 -14.13 -24.51
N TYR A 70 4.81 -13.74 -23.67
CA TYR A 70 3.89 -14.63 -22.96
C TYR A 70 2.83 -15.29 -23.84
N GLU A 71 2.72 -14.89 -25.11
CA GLU A 71 1.87 -15.52 -26.13
C GLU A 71 2.66 -16.54 -26.97
N GLN A 72 3.98 -16.54 -26.85
CA GLN A 72 4.92 -17.33 -27.66
C GLN A 72 5.77 -18.31 -26.84
N ILE A 73 5.80 -18.17 -25.53
CA ILE A 73 6.57 -19.06 -24.65
C ILE A 73 5.89 -20.43 -24.56
N ALA A 74 6.68 -21.48 -24.34
CA ALA A 74 6.12 -22.79 -24.06
C ALA A 74 5.43 -22.75 -22.70
N HIS A 75 4.11 -22.90 -22.68
CA HIS A 75 3.34 -23.00 -21.44
C HIS A 75 3.46 -24.41 -20.88
N GLN A 76 4.43 -24.60 -19.99
CA GLN A 76 4.75 -25.89 -19.39
C GLN A 76 4.34 -26.00 -17.92
N GLY A 77 3.60 -25.03 -17.39
CA GLY A 77 3.17 -24.96 -16.00
C GLY A 77 2.31 -26.13 -15.51
N ARG A 78 2.44 -26.46 -14.23
CA ARG A 78 1.71 -27.53 -13.54
C ARG A 78 1.24 -27.07 -12.16
N ALA A 79 0.09 -27.56 -11.71
CA ALA A 79 -0.34 -27.48 -10.32
C ALA A 79 -0.18 -28.88 -9.67
N PRO A 80 0.96 -29.22 -9.04
CA PRO A 80 1.27 -30.60 -8.63
C PRO A 80 0.37 -31.15 -7.52
N PHE A 81 -0.25 -30.28 -6.73
CA PHE A 81 -1.22 -30.63 -5.69
C PHE A 81 -2.68 -30.39 -6.13
N GLY A 82 -2.89 -30.01 -7.40
CA GLY A 82 -4.22 -29.83 -8.00
C GLY A 82 -4.75 -31.09 -8.68
N PRO A 83 -5.89 -31.00 -9.38
CA PRO A 83 -6.47 -32.12 -10.12
C PRO A 83 -5.54 -32.71 -11.19
N GLY A 84 -5.64 -34.03 -11.41
CA GLY A 84 -4.84 -34.70 -12.44
C GLY A 84 -5.15 -34.18 -13.85
N GLY A 85 -4.13 -33.73 -14.58
CA GLY A 85 -4.28 -33.14 -15.91
C GLY A 85 -4.69 -31.66 -15.92
N TYR A 86 -4.57 -30.96 -14.77
CA TYR A 86 -4.90 -29.54 -14.65
C TYR A 86 -3.96 -28.64 -15.47
N ASN A 87 -4.54 -27.85 -16.39
CA ASN A 87 -3.85 -26.81 -17.14
C ASN A 87 -3.76 -25.52 -16.31
N VAL A 88 -2.59 -24.89 -16.21
CA VAL A 88 -2.43 -23.59 -15.51
C VAL A 88 -2.70 -22.40 -16.43
N TYR A 89 -2.11 -22.41 -17.63
CA TYR A 89 -2.34 -21.40 -18.66
C TYR A 89 -3.63 -21.72 -19.45
N ARG A 90 -4.40 -20.68 -19.78
CA ARG A 90 -5.50 -20.70 -20.75
C ARG A 90 -5.41 -19.47 -21.64
N ASN A 91 -5.41 -19.62 -22.97
CA ASN A 91 -5.71 -18.52 -23.88
C ASN A 91 -7.22 -18.50 -24.13
N VAL A 92 -7.90 -17.37 -23.94
CA VAL A 92 -9.38 -17.30 -24.11
C VAL A 92 -9.84 -17.67 -25.53
N LYS A 93 -8.98 -17.53 -26.54
CA LYS A 93 -9.29 -17.92 -27.92
C LYS A 93 -9.34 -19.44 -28.12
N ASP A 94 -8.60 -20.21 -27.32
CA ASP A 94 -8.67 -21.69 -27.32
C ASP A 94 -10.02 -22.20 -26.79
N TYR A 95 -10.65 -21.44 -25.89
CA TYR A 95 -12.00 -21.67 -25.37
C TYR A 95 -13.10 -21.09 -26.28
N GLY A 96 -12.70 -20.57 -27.45
CA GLY A 96 -13.62 -20.16 -28.51
C GLY A 96 -13.83 -18.65 -28.65
N ALA A 97 -13.25 -17.81 -27.79
CA ALA A 97 -13.40 -16.36 -27.89
C ALA A 97 -12.82 -15.82 -29.20
N LYS A 98 -13.40 -14.76 -29.77
CA LYS A 98 -12.98 -14.16 -31.04
C LYS A 98 -12.13 -12.91 -30.83
N GLY A 99 -12.54 -12.02 -29.93
CA GLY A 99 -11.93 -10.70 -29.79
C GLY A 99 -12.18 -9.81 -31.01
N ASP A 100 -13.31 -10.00 -31.71
CA ASP A 100 -13.69 -9.30 -32.96
C ASP A 100 -14.60 -8.06 -32.74
N GLY A 101 -15.07 -7.84 -31.51
CA GLY A 101 -15.96 -6.74 -31.11
C GLY A 101 -17.43 -6.92 -31.48
N VAL A 102 -17.82 -8.11 -31.96
CA VAL A 102 -19.15 -8.44 -32.51
C VAL A 102 -19.70 -9.76 -31.94
N THR A 103 -18.86 -10.78 -31.81
CA THR A 103 -19.18 -12.06 -31.17
C THR A 103 -19.19 -11.89 -29.66
N ASP A 104 -20.22 -12.43 -29.00
CA ASP A 104 -20.28 -12.44 -27.54
C ASP A 104 -19.32 -13.50 -26.98
N ASP A 105 -18.23 -13.02 -26.38
CA ASP A 105 -17.14 -13.84 -25.86
C ASP A 105 -17.32 -14.21 -24.37
N THR A 106 -18.41 -13.75 -23.73
CA THR A 106 -18.64 -13.90 -22.28
C THR A 106 -18.55 -15.35 -21.81
N ALA A 107 -19.13 -16.28 -22.56
CA ALA A 107 -19.11 -17.70 -22.24
C ALA A 107 -17.69 -18.27 -22.34
N ALA A 108 -17.01 -18.08 -23.46
CA ALA A 108 -15.66 -18.59 -23.71
C ALA A 108 -14.62 -18.08 -22.69
N ILE A 109 -14.75 -16.83 -22.24
CA ILE A 109 -13.88 -16.26 -21.21
C ILE A 109 -14.17 -16.90 -19.84
N ASN A 110 -15.44 -17.04 -19.45
CA ASN A 110 -15.80 -17.70 -18.18
C ASN A 110 -15.48 -19.21 -18.19
N ASP A 111 -15.57 -19.88 -19.33
CA ASP A 111 -15.12 -21.27 -19.53
C ASP A 111 -13.60 -21.37 -19.34
N ALA A 112 -12.81 -20.45 -19.92
CA ALA A 112 -11.36 -20.40 -19.73
C ALA A 112 -10.97 -20.18 -18.25
N ILE A 113 -11.70 -19.33 -17.52
CA ILE A 113 -11.46 -19.06 -16.10
C ILE A 113 -11.83 -20.27 -15.23
N SER A 114 -12.96 -20.91 -15.48
CA SER A 114 -13.53 -21.96 -14.61
C SER A 114 -13.02 -23.39 -14.91
N ALA A 115 -12.49 -23.64 -16.11
CA ALA A 115 -12.01 -24.95 -16.53
C ALA A 115 -10.97 -25.55 -15.59
N GLY A 116 -11.04 -26.88 -15.39
CA GLY A 116 -10.13 -27.64 -14.52
C GLY A 116 -10.64 -27.93 -13.10
N GLY A 117 -11.90 -27.62 -12.79
CA GLY A 117 -12.50 -27.96 -11.48
C GLY A 117 -12.02 -27.05 -10.36
N ARG A 118 -12.06 -25.74 -10.60
CA ARG A 118 -11.47 -24.71 -9.74
C ARG A 118 -12.37 -24.24 -8.61
N CYS A 119 -11.77 -23.54 -7.65
CA CYS A 119 -12.49 -22.87 -6.57
C CYS A 119 -13.33 -21.69 -7.10
N GLY A 120 -14.63 -21.96 -7.28
CA GLY A 120 -15.66 -21.00 -7.68
C GLY A 120 -16.78 -20.88 -6.65
N ARG A 121 -18.03 -20.92 -7.10
CA ARG A 121 -19.22 -20.85 -6.25
C ARG A 121 -19.22 -21.93 -5.16
N GLY A 122 -19.31 -21.51 -3.90
CA GLY A 122 -19.37 -22.39 -2.73
C GLY A 122 -18.05 -23.03 -2.30
N CYS A 123 -16.93 -22.72 -2.96
CA CYS A 123 -15.59 -23.04 -2.47
C CYS A 123 -15.03 -21.84 -1.69
N THR A 124 -14.38 -22.09 -0.54
CA THR A 124 -13.92 -21.05 0.39
C THR A 124 -12.59 -20.41 0.01
N THR A 125 -11.50 -21.17 -0.13
CA THR A 125 -10.22 -20.71 -0.70
C THR A 125 -9.49 -21.90 -1.35
N THR A 126 -8.34 -21.67 -2.00
CA THR A 126 -7.48 -22.75 -2.53
C THR A 126 -6.03 -22.28 -2.75
N SER A 127 -5.06 -23.19 -2.54
CA SER A 127 -3.68 -23.07 -3.04
C SER A 127 -3.39 -23.99 -4.24
N THR A 128 -4.36 -24.80 -4.67
CA THR A 128 -4.12 -25.96 -5.55
C THR A 128 -4.64 -25.80 -6.97
N THR A 129 -5.48 -24.79 -7.25
CA THR A 129 -6.00 -24.51 -8.61
C THR A 129 -5.68 -23.09 -9.13
N PRO A 130 -4.40 -22.68 -9.20
CA PRO A 130 -4.00 -21.39 -9.77
C PRO A 130 -4.35 -21.31 -11.26
N ALA A 131 -4.65 -20.12 -11.77
CA ALA A 131 -4.84 -19.91 -13.20
C ALA A 131 -4.13 -18.66 -13.71
N VAL A 132 -3.58 -18.78 -14.92
CA VAL A 132 -3.30 -17.63 -15.78
C VAL A 132 -4.25 -17.71 -16.97
N VAL A 133 -5.11 -16.70 -17.11
CA VAL A 133 -6.04 -16.57 -18.24
C VAL A 133 -5.54 -15.42 -19.10
N TYR A 134 -4.99 -15.78 -20.25
CA TYR A 134 -4.38 -14.87 -21.19
C TYR A 134 -5.38 -14.39 -22.25
N PHE A 135 -5.37 -13.08 -22.50
CA PHE A 135 -6.19 -12.41 -23.49
C PHE A 135 -5.27 -11.79 -24.54
N PRO A 136 -5.13 -12.44 -25.72
CA PRO A 136 -4.51 -11.82 -26.89
C PRO A 136 -5.17 -10.50 -27.25
N SER A 137 -4.48 -9.67 -28.02
CA SER A 137 -5.05 -8.44 -28.59
C SER A 137 -6.37 -8.71 -29.32
N GLY A 138 -7.35 -7.82 -29.12
CA GLY A 138 -8.72 -7.93 -29.62
C GLY A 138 -9.72 -7.08 -28.83
N THR A 139 -10.97 -7.03 -29.30
CA THR A 139 -12.12 -6.48 -28.57
C THR A 139 -13.08 -7.60 -28.23
N TYR A 140 -13.18 -7.98 -26.97
CA TYR A 140 -14.07 -9.04 -26.51
C TYR A 140 -15.40 -8.40 -26.09
N LEU A 141 -16.46 -8.64 -26.87
CA LEU A 141 -17.79 -8.13 -26.55
C LEU A 141 -18.42 -9.03 -25.47
N ILE A 142 -18.97 -8.43 -24.41
CA ILE A 142 -19.54 -9.18 -23.28
C ILE A 142 -20.94 -8.70 -22.87
N SER A 143 -21.81 -9.63 -22.50
CA SER A 143 -23.19 -9.36 -22.04
C SER A 143 -23.44 -9.62 -20.55
N SER A 144 -22.53 -10.30 -19.86
CA SER A 144 -22.57 -10.43 -18.39
C SER A 144 -21.17 -10.43 -17.80
N SER A 145 -21.08 -10.37 -16.47
CA SER A 145 -19.81 -10.36 -15.73
C SER A 145 -18.88 -11.50 -16.14
N ILE A 146 -17.61 -11.15 -16.28
CA ILE A 146 -16.50 -12.11 -16.23
C ILE A 146 -16.24 -12.41 -14.75
N ILE A 147 -16.51 -13.64 -14.34
CA ILE A 147 -16.41 -14.06 -12.95
C ILE A 147 -14.97 -14.49 -12.68
N ASP A 148 -14.21 -13.66 -11.96
CA ASP A 148 -12.84 -13.99 -11.60
C ASP A 148 -12.84 -14.99 -10.41
N PHE A 149 -12.33 -16.19 -10.65
CA PHE A 149 -12.30 -17.29 -9.66
C PHE A 149 -11.12 -17.13 -8.69
N TYR A 150 -11.13 -17.86 -7.58
CA TYR A 150 -10.06 -17.77 -6.58
C TYR A 150 -8.69 -18.16 -7.17
N PHE A 151 -7.61 -17.48 -6.78
CA PHE A 151 -6.22 -17.70 -7.24
C PHE A 151 -6.04 -17.56 -8.78
N THR A 152 -6.54 -16.46 -9.36
CA THR A 152 -6.52 -16.21 -10.82
C THR A 152 -5.70 -14.98 -11.19
N GLN A 153 -4.95 -15.05 -12.29
CA GLN A 153 -4.34 -13.92 -12.98
C GLN A 153 -4.99 -13.74 -14.35
N LEU A 154 -5.75 -12.67 -14.55
CA LEU A 154 -6.22 -12.23 -15.86
C LEU A 154 -5.14 -11.33 -16.49
N ILE A 155 -4.60 -11.73 -17.64
CA ILE A 155 -3.46 -11.05 -18.28
C ILE A 155 -3.80 -10.74 -19.74
N GLY A 156 -3.97 -9.46 -20.06
CA GLY A 156 -4.02 -8.99 -21.44
C GLY A 156 -2.64 -8.81 -22.07
N ASN A 157 -2.59 -8.73 -23.40
CA ASN A 157 -1.38 -8.37 -24.15
C ASN A 157 -0.99 -6.88 -23.87
N PRO A 158 0.15 -6.59 -23.19
CA PRO A 158 0.55 -5.21 -22.89
C PRO A 158 1.00 -4.37 -24.10
N ASN A 159 1.32 -5.00 -25.24
CA ASN A 159 1.74 -4.30 -26.47
C ASN A 159 0.54 -3.81 -27.29
N SER A 160 -0.66 -4.37 -27.05
CA SER A 160 -1.94 -3.82 -27.51
C SER A 160 -3.05 -4.33 -26.57
N PRO A 161 -3.32 -3.61 -25.45
CA PRO A 161 -4.25 -4.05 -24.42
C PRO A 161 -5.61 -4.48 -24.98
N PRO A 162 -6.08 -5.72 -24.72
CA PRO A 162 -7.40 -6.15 -25.10
C PRO A 162 -8.50 -5.30 -24.45
N VAL A 163 -9.56 -5.07 -25.23
CA VAL A 163 -10.74 -4.33 -24.78
C VAL A 163 -11.81 -5.32 -24.33
N LEU A 164 -12.21 -5.27 -23.06
CA LEU A 164 -13.46 -5.90 -22.59
C LEU A 164 -14.58 -4.87 -22.78
N LYS A 165 -15.48 -5.12 -23.73
CA LYS A 165 -16.48 -4.16 -24.19
C LYS A 165 -17.87 -4.62 -23.80
N ALA A 166 -18.58 -3.84 -23.00
CA ALA A 166 -19.94 -4.17 -22.62
C ALA A 166 -20.93 -3.97 -23.78
N THR A 167 -21.88 -4.88 -23.92
CA THR A 167 -23.10 -4.68 -24.73
C THR A 167 -24.03 -3.64 -24.08
N ALA A 168 -24.90 -3.02 -24.87
CA ALA A 168 -25.84 -2.01 -24.36
C ALA A 168 -26.87 -2.54 -23.34
N ASN A 169 -27.08 -3.85 -23.29
CA ASN A 169 -27.99 -4.52 -22.36
C ASN A 169 -27.24 -5.37 -21.32
N PHE A 170 -25.96 -5.10 -21.06
CA PHE A 170 -25.10 -5.86 -20.13
C PHE A 170 -25.79 -6.12 -18.77
N GLN A 171 -25.75 -7.37 -18.31
CA GLN A 171 -26.35 -7.83 -17.05
C GLN A 171 -25.27 -8.44 -16.14
N GLY A 172 -24.85 -7.71 -15.11
CA GLY A 172 -23.81 -8.17 -14.19
C GLY A 172 -23.51 -7.11 -13.12
N PHE A 173 -22.78 -7.50 -12.06
CA PHE A 173 -22.40 -6.56 -11.00
C PHE A 173 -21.31 -5.59 -11.51
N GLY A 174 -20.31 -6.12 -12.21
CA GLY A 174 -19.35 -5.36 -13.02
C GLY A 174 -18.82 -6.17 -14.20
N LEU A 175 -18.08 -5.54 -15.13
CA LEU A 175 -17.50 -6.22 -16.30
C LEU A 175 -16.55 -7.36 -15.87
N ILE A 176 -15.77 -7.14 -14.82
CA ILE A 176 -15.22 -8.21 -13.97
C ILE A 176 -15.92 -8.18 -12.61
N ASP A 177 -16.26 -9.37 -12.11
CA ASP A 177 -16.73 -9.60 -10.75
C ASP A 177 -15.77 -10.58 -10.05
N ALA A 178 -14.97 -10.07 -9.11
CA ALA A 178 -13.98 -10.87 -8.39
C ALA A 178 -14.54 -11.57 -7.15
N ASN A 179 -15.79 -11.30 -6.75
CA ASN A 179 -16.38 -11.92 -5.56
C ASN A 179 -17.93 -11.89 -5.61
N PRO A 180 -18.58 -12.74 -6.40
CA PRO A 180 -20.00 -12.56 -6.71
C PRO A 180 -20.94 -12.73 -5.52
N TYR A 181 -21.95 -11.87 -5.46
CA TYR A 181 -23.11 -12.03 -4.57
C TYR A 181 -24.05 -13.11 -5.12
N TRP A 182 -23.79 -14.37 -4.74
CA TRP A 182 -24.72 -15.50 -4.95
C TRP A 182 -25.62 -15.79 -3.74
N THR A 183 -25.46 -15.00 -2.68
CA THR A 183 -26.31 -14.92 -1.47
C THR A 183 -26.36 -13.44 -1.04
N ASP A 184 -26.96 -13.14 0.11
CA ASP A 184 -26.84 -11.80 0.73
C ASP A 184 -25.39 -11.44 1.12
N ASN A 185 -24.50 -12.44 1.20
CA ASN A 185 -23.06 -12.29 1.37
C ASN A 185 -22.29 -12.57 0.07
N LEU A 186 -21.10 -11.97 -0.01
CA LEU A 186 -20.03 -12.32 -0.95
C LEU A 186 -19.74 -13.84 -0.92
N ASN A 187 -19.39 -14.43 -2.07
CA ASN A 187 -19.03 -15.86 -2.14
C ASN A 187 -17.77 -16.21 -1.33
N TRP A 188 -16.83 -15.28 -1.24
CA TRP A 188 -15.61 -15.38 -0.46
C TRP A 188 -15.60 -14.30 0.62
N ILE A 189 -15.14 -14.64 1.84
CA ILE A 189 -14.87 -13.65 2.88
C ILE A 189 -13.76 -12.72 2.35
N SER A 190 -14.04 -11.43 2.18
CA SER A 190 -13.17 -10.52 1.40
C SER A 190 -11.79 -10.28 2.02
N THR A 191 -11.62 -10.50 3.32
CA THR A 191 -10.31 -10.53 4.00
C THR A 191 -9.45 -11.74 3.63
N ASN A 192 -10.02 -12.76 3.01
CA ASN A 192 -9.35 -14.02 2.67
C ASN A 192 -9.24 -14.21 1.14
N VAL A 193 -9.44 -13.14 0.35
CA VAL A 193 -9.40 -13.18 -1.14
C VAL A 193 -7.99 -12.85 -1.64
N PHE A 194 -7.09 -13.83 -1.53
CA PHE A 194 -5.66 -13.67 -1.84
C PHE A 194 -5.28 -14.04 -3.29
N MET A 195 -4.04 -13.70 -3.69
CA MET A 195 -3.33 -14.24 -4.86
C MET A 195 -4.03 -14.00 -6.21
N ARG A 196 -4.45 -12.77 -6.49
CA ARG A 196 -5.18 -12.38 -7.71
C ARG A 196 -4.51 -11.24 -8.48
N GLN A 197 -4.61 -11.27 -9.80
CA GLN A 197 -4.13 -10.18 -10.65
C GLN A 197 -5.08 -9.89 -11.80
N VAL A 198 -5.26 -8.61 -12.14
CA VAL A 198 -5.83 -8.19 -13.43
C VAL A 198 -4.90 -7.15 -14.04
N ARG A 199 -4.32 -7.47 -15.20
CA ARG A 199 -3.35 -6.58 -15.87
C ARG A 199 -3.52 -6.46 -17.38
N ASN A 200 -3.30 -5.25 -17.91
CA ASN A 200 -3.29 -4.91 -19.34
C ASN A 200 -4.67 -4.95 -20.03
N PHE A 201 -5.65 -4.17 -19.57
CA PHE A 201 -7.01 -4.16 -20.13
C PHE A 201 -7.56 -2.76 -20.38
N VAL A 202 -8.45 -2.65 -21.36
CA VAL A 202 -9.39 -1.52 -21.49
C VAL A 202 -10.80 -2.03 -21.19
N PHE A 203 -11.49 -1.42 -20.23
CA PHE A 203 -12.88 -1.69 -19.88
C PHE A 203 -13.78 -0.65 -20.56
N ASP A 204 -14.38 -1.01 -21.69
CA ASP A 204 -15.26 -0.11 -22.44
C ASP A 204 -16.72 -0.30 -22.03
N MET A 205 -17.17 0.58 -21.12
CA MET A 205 -18.55 0.64 -20.65
C MET A 205 -19.42 1.60 -21.46
N ARG A 206 -18.86 2.34 -22.44
CA ARG A 206 -19.58 3.38 -23.20
C ARG A 206 -20.70 2.83 -24.09
N GLY A 207 -20.75 1.51 -24.27
CA GLY A 207 -21.89 0.81 -24.89
C GLY A 207 -23.14 0.77 -24.01
N ILE A 208 -22.99 0.78 -22.68
CA ILE A 208 -24.09 0.79 -21.70
C ILE A 208 -24.71 2.21 -21.67
N PRO A 209 -26.06 2.36 -21.70
CA PRO A 209 -26.70 3.66 -21.57
C PRO A 209 -26.22 4.44 -20.34
N ALA A 210 -26.01 5.75 -20.49
CA ALA A 210 -25.50 6.59 -19.40
C ALA A 210 -26.37 6.52 -18.13
N SER A 211 -27.69 6.54 -18.29
CA SER A 211 -28.67 6.48 -17.19
C SER A 211 -28.83 5.09 -16.55
N SER A 212 -27.99 4.11 -16.91
CA SER A 212 -27.92 2.80 -16.28
C SER A 212 -26.70 2.73 -15.35
N GLN A 213 -26.88 2.13 -14.18
CA GLN A 213 -25.75 1.78 -13.30
C GLN A 213 -24.85 0.75 -14.00
N ALA A 214 -23.54 0.97 -13.93
CA ALA A 214 -22.53 0.09 -14.50
C ALA A 214 -21.24 0.15 -13.68
N THR A 215 -20.57 -0.99 -13.50
CA THR A 215 -19.29 -1.09 -12.79
C THR A 215 -18.23 -1.73 -13.68
N GLY A 216 -17.01 -1.18 -13.74
CA GLY A 216 -15.92 -1.79 -14.52
C GLY A 216 -15.36 -3.04 -13.85
N ILE A 217 -14.82 -2.91 -12.63
CA ILE A 217 -14.39 -4.05 -11.80
C ILE A 217 -15.03 -3.95 -10.41
N HIS A 218 -15.60 -5.06 -9.93
CA HIS A 218 -15.92 -5.31 -8.53
C HIS A 218 -14.75 -6.07 -7.88
N TRP A 219 -14.10 -5.47 -6.88
CA TRP A 219 -12.78 -5.88 -6.36
C TRP A 219 -12.64 -5.90 -4.82
N PRO A 220 -13.51 -6.57 -4.06
CA PRO A 220 -13.33 -6.73 -2.62
C PRO A 220 -12.31 -7.85 -2.34
N THR A 221 -11.03 -7.47 -2.25
CA THR A 221 -9.89 -8.39 -2.15
C THR A 221 -9.04 -8.22 -0.89
N ALA A 222 -8.06 -9.11 -0.73
CA ALA A 222 -7.11 -9.17 0.37
C ALA A 222 -5.64 -9.00 -0.09
N GLN A 223 -4.68 -9.36 0.76
CA GLN A 223 -3.25 -9.32 0.52
C GLN A 223 -2.82 -10.15 -0.71
N ALA A 224 -1.66 -9.83 -1.29
CA ALA A 224 -1.16 -10.42 -2.53
C ALA A 224 -2.17 -10.35 -3.70
N THR A 225 -2.88 -9.22 -3.82
CA THR A 225 -3.71 -8.92 -4.99
C THR A 225 -3.27 -7.62 -5.67
N SER A 226 -3.32 -7.57 -7.01
CA SER A 226 -2.90 -6.39 -7.77
C SER A 226 -3.73 -6.09 -9.03
N LEU A 227 -4.06 -4.80 -9.23
CA LEU A 227 -4.48 -4.24 -10.52
C LEU A 227 -3.29 -3.47 -11.13
N GLN A 228 -2.96 -3.74 -12.40
CA GLN A 228 -1.84 -3.08 -13.10
C GLN A 228 -2.17 -2.73 -14.55
N ASN A 229 -1.90 -1.49 -14.99
CA ASN A 229 -1.99 -1.08 -16.40
C ASN A 229 -3.39 -1.34 -16.99
N VAL A 230 -4.42 -0.71 -16.41
CA VAL A 230 -5.81 -0.83 -16.89
C VAL A 230 -6.48 0.51 -17.11
N VAL A 231 -7.40 0.58 -18.09
CA VAL A 231 -8.09 1.80 -18.49
C VAL A 231 -9.59 1.60 -18.42
N PHE A 232 -10.31 2.48 -17.73
CA PHE A 232 -11.78 2.50 -17.68
C PHE A 232 -12.32 3.57 -18.62
N GLU A 233 -13.01 3.15 -19.67
CA GLU A 233 -13.68 4.01 -20.64
C GLU A 233 -15.18 4.07 -20.30
N MET A 234 -15.65 5.23 -19.84
CA MET A 234 -16.99 5.42 -19.27
C MET A 234 -17.75 6.54 -19.96
N SER A 235 -19.07 6.58 -19.78
CA SER A 235 -19.87 7.69 -20.30
C SER A 235 -19.48 9.03 -19.65
N ARG A 236 -19.51 10.10 -20.44
CA ARG A 236 -19.36 11.50 -20.00
C ARG A 236 -20.66 12.30 -20.17
N GLU A 237 -21.77 11.64 -20.46
CA GLU A 237 -23.06 12.29 -20.66
C GLU A 237 -23.65 12.81 -19.34
N ALA A 238 -24.52 13.82 -19.43
CA ALA A 238 -25.20 14.37 -18.27
C ALA A 238 -26.18 13.35 -17.66
N GLY A 239 -26.07 13.11 -16.36
CA GLY A 239 -26.86 12.08 -15.68
C GLY A 239 -26.32 10.65 -15.87
N ASN A 240 -25.06 10.48 -16.27
CA ASN A 240 -24.44 9.15 -16.30
C ASN A 240 -24.30 8.55 -14.89
N MET A 241 -24.29 7.20 -14.81
CA MET A 241 -24.25 6.43 -13.57
C MET A 241 -23.16 5.34 -13.59
N HIS A 242 -22.08 5.56 -14.36
CA HIS A 242 -20.99 4.59 -14.54
C HIS A 242 -19.90 4.77 -13.47
N THR A 243 -19.46 3.68 -12.85
CA THR A 243 -18.39 3.62 -11.85
C THR A 243 -17.23 2.75 -12.36
N GLY A 244 -16.00 3.24 -12.35
CA GLY A 244 -14.86 2.48 -12.89
C GLY A 244 -14.50 1.27 -12.02
N LEU A 245 -14.10 1.54 -10.79
CA LEU A 245 -13.75 0.53 -9.78
C LEU A 245 -14.74 0.61 -8.61
N PHE A 246 -15.24 -0.54 -8.15
CA PHE A 246 -16.00 -0.68 -6.91
C PHE A 246 -15.34 -1.70 -5.98
N CYS A 247 -15.14 -1.33 -4.71
CA CYS A 247 -14.69 -2.21 -3.63
C CYS A 247 -15.37 -1.74 -2.35
N GLU A 248 -16.15 -2.60 -1.72
CA GLU A 248 -16.90 -2.28 -0.49
C GLU A 248 -16.35 -2.96 0.76
N SER A 249 -15.45 -3.95 0.62
CA SER A 249 -14.82 -4.65 1.73
C SER A 249 -13.48 -5.34 1.41
N GLY A 250 -12.76 -5.80 2.43
CA GLY A 250 -11.56 -6.65 2.30
C GLY A 250 -10.38 -6.22 3.18
N SER A 251 -9.19 -6.77 2.90
CA SER A 251 -7.90 -6.42 3.54
C SER A 251 -6.77 -6.28 2.51
N ALA A 252 -6.94 -5.38 1.56
CA ALA A 252 -6.27 -5.41 0.27
C ALA A 252 -4.82 -4.90 0.27
N GLY A 253 -4.10 -5.26 -0.81
CA GLY A 253 -2.70 -4.91 -1.04
C GLY A 253 -2.51 -3.66 -1.90
N PHE A 254 -2.43 -3.84 -3.22
CA PHE A 254 -1.77 -2.88 -4.11
C PHE A 254 -2.50 -2.61 -5.44
N MET A 255 -2.46 -1.37 -5.93
CA MET A 255 -2.89 -1.01 -7.30
C MET A 255 -1.95 0.00 -7.96
N THR A 256 -1.70 -0.15 -9.26
CA THR A 256 -0.90 0.81 -10.03
C THR A 256 -1.30 0.99 -11.49
N ASP A 257 -0.93 2.14 -12.05
CA ASP A 257 -0.97 2.42 -13.49
C ASP A 257 -2.40 2.32 -14.07
N ILE A 258 -3.37 2.93 -13.39
CA ILE A 258 -4.78 2.87 -13.77
C ILE A 258 -5.24 4.21 -14.34
N THR A 259 -5.99 4.20 -15.43
CA THR A 259 -6.66 5.40 -15.98
C THR A 259 -8.17 5.28 -15.91
N PHE A 260 -8.86 6.36 -15.51
CA PHE A 260 -10.32 6.47 -15.44
C PHE A 260 -10.78 7.64 -16.30
N ASN A 261 -11.52 7.36 -17.37
CA ASN A 261 -11.99 8.33 -18.35
C ASN A 261 -13.52 8.46 -18.28
N GLY A 262 -14.01 9.55 -17.69
CA GLY A 262 -15.44 9.81 -17.49
C GLY A 262 -16.02 9.18 -16.21
N GLY A 263 -17.32 8.82 -16.26
CA GLY A 263 -18.04 8.21 -15.15
C GLY A 263 -18.55 9.19 -14.09
N VAL A 264 -19.51 8.74 -13.28
CA VAL A 264 -19.98 9.49 -12.11
C VAL A 264 -19.00 9.37 -10.96
N VAL A 265 -18.36 8.20 -10.82
CA VAL A 265 -17.24 7.97 -9.90
C VAL A 265 -16.13 7.21 -10.62
N GLY A 266 -14.87 7.66 -10.48
CA GLY A 266 -13.72 6.90 -10.99
C GLY A 266 -13.52 5.61 -10.20
N ALA A 267 -13.23 5.74 -8.90
CA ALA A 267 -13.15 4.63 -7.95
C ALA A 267 -14.03 4.89 -6.72
N SER A 268 -14.93 3.97 -6.39
CA SER A 268 -15.75 3.98 -5.17
C SER A 268 -15.30 2.82 -4.28
N ILE A 269 -14.57 3.15 -3.21
CA ILE A 269 -13.67 2.21 -2.55
C ILE A 269 -13.72 2.30 -1.03
N GLY A 270 -13.75 1.14 -0.38
CA GLY A 270 -13.65 0.95 1.06
C GLY A 270 -13.15 -0.46 1.38
N ASN A 271 -12.22 -0.54 2.32
CA ASN A 271 -11.41 -1.72 2.64
C ASN A 271 -10.65 -1.41 3.96
N GLN A 272 -10.06 -2.39 4.64
CA GLN A 272 -9.23 -2.10 5.83
C GLN A 272 -8.07 -1.15 5.47
N GLN A 273 -7.24 -1.53 4.50
CA GLN A 273 -6.15 -0.69 4.00
C GLN A 273 -5.91 -0.89 2.50
N PHE A 274 -5.13 0.03 1.91
CA PHE A 274 -4.64 -0.12 0.54
C PHE A 274 -3.44 0.79 0.26
N THR A 275 -2.59 0.36 -0.67
CA THR A 275 -1.62 1.22 -1.36
C THR A 275 -2.00 1.36 -2.83
N MET A 276 -2.30 2.58 -3.27
CA MET A 276 -2.65 2.88 -4.65
C MET A 276 -1.74 3.97 -5.21
N ARG A 277 -1.09 3.70 -6.35
CA ARG A 277 -0.19 4.68 -6.96
C ARG A 277 -0.34 4.84 -8.47
N ASN A 278 0.13 5.96 -9.01
CA ASN A 278 0.08 6.26 -10.45
C ASN A 278 -1.32 6.03 -11.07
N LEU A 279 -2.36 6.51 -10.37
CA LEU A 279 -3.73 6.55 -10.91
C LEU A 279 -3.95 7.87 -11.65
N ASN A 280 -4.64 7.84 -12.78
CA ASN A 280 -5.01 9.01 -13.57
C ASN A 280 -6.54 9.08 -13.75
N PHE A 281 -7.14 10.22 -13.44
CA PHE A 281 -8.58 10.46 -13.59
C PHE A 281 -8.80 11.65 -14.52
N ASP A 282 -9.67 11.52 -15.51
CA ASP A 282 -10.08 12.61 -16.39
C ASP A 282 -11.60 12.66 -16.60
N GLY A 283 -12.22 13.77 -16.21
CA GLY A 283 -13.63 14.05 -16.48
C GLY A 283 -14.62 13.24 -15.63
N CYS A 284 -14.21 12.71 -14.49
CA CYS A 284 -15.10 12.01 -13.55
C CYS A 284 -16.00 13.00 -12.78
N GLY A 285 -17.20 12.60 -12.38
CA GLY A 285 -18.03 13.36 -11.44
C GLY A 285 -17.30 13.57 -10.11
N THR A 286 -16.90 12.46 -9.49
CA THR A 286 -15.92 12.38 -8.41
C THR A 286 -14.80 11.43 -8.84
N ALA A 287 -13.53 11.79 -8.70
CA ALA A 287 -12.44 10.86 -9.07
C ALA A 287 -12.37 9.68 -8.10
N ILE A 288 -12.31 9.94 -6.79
CA ILE A 288 -12.27 8.92 -5.74
C ILE A 288 -13.36 9.20 -4.69
N SER A 289 -14.19 8.20 -4.39
CA SER A 289 -15.15 8.22 -3.29
C SER A 289 -14.78 7.15 -2.27
N GLN A 290 -14.24 7.58 -1.12
CA GLN A 290 -13.86 6.69 -0.03
C GLN A 290 -15.11 6.39 0.81
N LEU A 291 -15.55 5.13 0.78
CA LEU A 291 -16.76 4.65 1.47
C LEU A 291 -16.50 4.45 2.97
N TRP A 292 -15.33 3.88 3.29
CA TRP A 292 -14.74 3.70 4.61
C TRP A 292 -13.25 3.34 4.46
N ASP A 293 -12.45 3.43 5.52
CA ASP A 293 -11.16 2.73 5.64
C ASP A 293 -10.65 2.70 7.09
N TRP A 294 -9.54 2.00 7.31
CA TRP A 294 -8.69 2.21 8.49
C TRP A 294 -7.47 3.09 8.14
N GLY A 295 -6.82 2.83 6.99
CA GLY A 295 -5.72 3.66 6.48
C GLY A 295 -5.37 3.44 5.01
N TRP A 296 -5.20 4.53 4.25
CA TRP A 296 -4.96 4.48 2.80
C TRP A 296 -3.80 5.35 2.34
N VAL A 297 -3.09 4.90 1.29
CA VAL A 297 -2.02 5.66 0.62
C VAL A 297 -2.32 5.86 -0.85
N TYR A 298 -2.37 7.14 -1.26
CA TYR A 298 -2.50 7.59 -2.64
C TYR A 298 -1.22 8.29 -3.10
N GLN A 299 -0.41 7.65 -3.95
CA GLN A 299 0.90 8.15 -4.37
C GLN A 299 0.97 8.46 -5.87
N GLY A 300 1.42 9.67 -6.23
CA GLY A 300 1.67 10.01 -7.63
C GLY A 300 0.42 10.06 -8.52
N ILE A 301 -0.75 10.35 -7.96
CA ILE A 301 -2.02 10.41 -8.68
C ILE A 301 -2.13 11.70 -9.51
N SER A 302 -2.85 11.63 -10.63
CA SER A 302 -3.32 12.81 -11.39
C SER A 302 -4.84 12.83 -11.47
N ILE A 303 -5.45 13.95 -11.08
CA ILE A 303 -6.90 14.18 -11.18
C ILE A 303 -7.12 15.40 -12.08
N ASN A 304 -7.88 15.24 -13.15
CA ASN A 304 -8.03 16.27 -14.18
C ASN A 304 -9.50 16.48 -14.53
N ASN A 305 -9.94 17.74 -14.62
CA ASN A 305 -11.26 18.13 -15.13
C ASN A 305 -12.45 17.45 -14.39
N CYS A 306 -12.27 17.04 -13.14
CA CYS A 306 -13.28 16.33 -12.35
C CYS A 306 -14.19 17.32 -11.59
N GLY A 307 -15.37 16.88 -11.12
CA GLY A 307 -16.23 17.70 -10.25
C GLY A 307 -15.70 17.80 -8.81
N ILE A 308 -15.31 16.65 -8.25
CA ILE A 308 -14.57 16.50 -6.99
C ILE A 308 -13.37 15.60 -7.27
N GLY A 309 -12.23 15.87 -6.61
CA GLY A 309 -11.11 14.93 -6.58
C GLY A 309 -11.41 13.74 -5.67
N ILE A 310 -11.09 13.86 -4.38
CA ILE A 310 -11.27 12.80 -3.39
C ILE A 310 -12.37 13.20 -2.40
N ASP A 311 -13.38 12.36 -2.21
CA ASP A 311 -14.37 12.52 -1.14
C ASP A 311 -14.09 11.51 -0.01
N ILE A 312 -13.74 12.03 1.16
CA ILE A 312 -13.53 11.27 2.42
C ILE A 312 -14.56 11.68 3.48
N SER A 313 -15.73 12.18 3.08
CA SER A 313 -16.77 12.68 4.01
C SER A 313 -17.87 11.67 4.35
N ALA A 314 -17.73 10.41 3.93
CA ALA A 314 -18.69 9.33 4.20
C ALA A 314 -19.01 9.20 5.70
N GLY A 315 -20.29 9.04 6.03
CA GLY A 315 -20.81 9.03 7.39
C GLY A 315 -21.02 10.43 8.02
N GLY A 316 -20.39 11.47 7.47
CA GLY A 316 -20.57 12.86 7.90
C GLY A 316 -19.97 13.17 9.27
N VAL A 317 -20.20 14.40 9.77
CA VAL A 317 -19.47 14.95 10.93
C VAL A 317 -19.65 14.13 12.22
N SER A 318 -20.80 13.48 12.40
CA SER A 318 -21.16 12.80 13.66
C SER A 318 -20.82 11.32 13.72
N GLN A 319 -20.52 10.68 12.59
CA GLN A 319 -20.23 9.25 12.50
C GLN A 319 -19.40 9.00 11.23
N GLN A 320 -18.18 9.52 11.17
CA GLN A 320 -17.31 9.35 10.01
C GLN A 320 -16.99 7.87 9.78
N ASN A 321 -17.03 7.42 8.51
CA ASN A 321 -16.71 6.05 8.11
C ASN A 321 -15.25 5.90 7.65
N VAL A 322 -14.63 6.98 7.17
CA VAL A 322 -13.23 6.98 6.70
C VAL A 322 -12.31 7.17 7.89
N GLY A 323 -11.27 6.35 8.01
CA GLY A 323 -10.35 6.36 9.13
C GLY A 323 -9.16 7.29 8.91
N SER A 324 -8.37 7.03 7.86
CA SER A 324 -7.25 7.89 7.49
C SER A 324 -6.76 7.76 6.05
N VAL A 325 -6.41 8.90 5.42
CA VAL A 325 -5.94 8.94 4.03
C VAL A 325 -4.67 9.79 3.89
N ILE A 326 -3.71 9.31 3.09
CA ILE A 326 -2.53 10.07 2.66
C ILE A 326 -2.62 10.34 1.15
N LEU A 327 -2.46 11.59 0.72
CA LEU A 327 -2.24 11.97 -0.68
C LEU A 327 -0.84 12.57 -0.86
N ILE A 328 0.01 11.90 -1.61
CA ILE A 328 1.43 12.26 -1.76
C ILE A 328 1.88 12.32 -3.22
N ASP A 329 2.80 13.23 -3.55
CA ASP A 329 3.48 13.34 -4.85
C ASP A 329 2.54 13.51 -6.05
N SER A 330 1.33 14.00 -5.80
CA SER A 330 0.18 13.95 -6.72
C SER A 330 -0.11 15.30 -7.40
N SER A 331 -1.10 15.33 -8.29
CA SER A 331 -1.54 16.51 -9.01
C SER A 331 -3.06 16.56 -9.16
N ILE A 332 -3.65 17.74 -9.00
CA ILE A 332 -5.08 18.00 -9.22
C ILE A 332 -5.23 19.23 -10.11
N SER A 333 -5.96 19.10 -11.23
CA SER A 333 -6.09 20.10 -12.28
C SER A 333 -7.55 20.36 -12.65
N ASN A 334 -7.91 21.62 -12.87
CA ASN A 334 -9.22 22.08 -13.38
C ASN A 334 -10.44 21.48 -12.64
N THR A 335 -10.27 21.19 -11.35
CA THR A 335 -11.23 20.45 -10.51
C THR A 335 -11.72 21.40 -9.42
N PRO A 336 -13.02 21.75 -9.32
CA PRO A 336 -13.49 22.79 -8.41
C PRO A 336 -13.15 22.58 -6.92
N VAL A 337 -13.12 21.32 -6.47
CA VAL A 337 -12.77 20.94 -5.11
C VAL A 337 -11.82 19.74 -5.12
N GLY A 338 -10.60 19.92 -4.59
CA GLY A 338 -9.58 18.87 -4.53
C GLY A 338 -9.98 17.71 -3.62
N ILE A 339 -10.23 18.00 -2.33
CA ILE A 339 -10.66 17.00 -1.34
C ILE A 339 -11.88 17.50 -0.56
N VAL A 340 -12.83 16.62 -0.28
CA VAL A 340 -13.98 16.84 0.61
C VAL A 340 -13.81 15.98 1.86
N THR A 341 -14.05 16.55 3.05
CA THR A 341 -13.92 15.83 4.33
C THR A 341 -15.03 16.22 5.31
N ALA A 342 -15.32 15.32 6.26
CA ALA A 342 -16.21 15.57 7.38
C ALA A 342 -15.46 16.03 8.66
N PHE A 343 -14.12 16.06 8.64
CA PHE A 343 -13.31 16.43 9.81
C PHE A 343 -13.50 17.90 10.20
N THR A 344 -13.83 18.10 11.47
CA THR A 344 -13.97 19.39 12.13
C THR A 344 -13.55 19.27 13.59
N GLY A 345 -13.39 20.40 14.30
CA GLY A 345 -13.08 20.42 15.74
C GLY A 345 -14.11 19.71 16.64
N THR A 346 -15.29 19.36 16.12
CA THR A 346 -16.34 18.59 16.81
C THR A 346 -16.73 17.30 16.07
N SER A 347 -15.95 16.86 15.08
CA SER A 347 -16.22 15.61 14.35
C SER A 347 -15.94 14.37 15.19
N SER A 348 -16.68 13.28 14.92
CA SER A 348 -16.65 12.01 15.64
C SER A 348 -16.62 10.81 14.67
N PRO A 349 -15.88 9.72 14.96
CA PRO A 349 -14.88 9.56 16.03
C PRO A 349 -13.75 10.61 15.96
N THR A 350 -13.05 10.84 17.07
CA THR A 350 -12.19 12.03 17.26
C THR A 350 -11.06 12.13 16.24
N THR A 351 -10.47 10.99 15.85
CA THR A 351 -9.39 10.94 14.84
C THR A 351 -9.85 10.49 13.46
N ALA A 352 -11.11 10.07 13.30
CA ALA A 352 -11.65 9.64 12.01
C ALA A 352 -11.60 10.78 10.99
N GLY A 353 -11.46 10.45 9.70
CA GLY A 353 -11.21 11.42 8.64
C GLY A 353 -9.83 12.08 8.73
N SER A 354 -8.84 11.45 9.40
CA SER A 354 -7.46 11.94 9.41
C SER A 354 -6.90 12.02 7.99
N LEU A 355 -6.18 13.09 7.66
CA LEU A 355 -5.72 13.35 6.30
C LEU A 355 -4.32 13.96 6.33
N ILE A 356 -3.42 13.46 5.47
CA ILE A 356 -2.11 14.06 5.19
C ILE A 356 -2.01 14.33 3.68
N ILE A 357 -1.53 15.51 3.32
CA ILE A 357 -1.31 15.95 1.94
C ILE A 357 0.13 16.46 1.83
N GLU A 358 0.97 15.86 0.98
CA GLU A 358 2.38 16.24 0.86
C GLU A 358 2.91 16.22 -0.58
N ASN A 359 3.57 17.31 -1.01
CA ASN A 359 4.04 17.51 -2.39
C ASN A 359 2.93 17.33 -3.44
N VAL A 360 1.80 18.04 -3.28
CA VAL A 360 0.65 17.95 -4.20
C VAL A 360 0.50 19.24 -5.00
N VAL A 361 0.57 19.13 -6.33
CA VAL A 361 0.45 20.25 -7.27
C VAL A 361 -1.00 20.51 -7.60
N LEU A 362 -1.46 21.75 -7.45
CA LEU A 362 -2.77 22.23 -7.84
C LEU A 362 -2.66 23.13 -9.07
N THR A 363 -3.56 22.96 -10.04
CA THR A 363 -3.71 23.86 -11.20
C THR A 363 -5.19 24.18 -11.39
N ASN A 364 -5.61 25.42 -11.18
CA ASN A 364 -7.01 25.86 -11.29
C ASN A 364 -7.97 25.04 -10.39
N VAL A 365 -7.58 24.80 -9.13
CA VAL A 365 -8.39 24.08 -8.11
C VAL A 365 -8.75 25.07 -6.99
N PRO A 366 -9.88 25.81 -7.06
CA PRO A 366 -10.15 26.94 -6.15
C PRO A 366 -10.21 26.56 -4.67
N THR A 367 -10.76 25.39 -4.34
CA THR A 367 -10.76 24.84 -2.98
C THR A 367 -9.91 23.58 -2.93
N ALA A 368 -8.81 23.59 -2.18
CA ALA A 368 -7.96 22.42 -2.03
C ALA A 368 -8.58 21.38 -1.10
N VAL A 369 -9.07 21.81 0.07
CA VAL A 369 -9.80 20.96 1.03
C VAL A 369 -11.06 21.69 1.51
N ARG A 370 -12.21 21.02 1.40
CA ARG A 370 -13.53 21.51 1.83
C ARG A 370 -14.08 20.65 2.97
N ALA A 371 -14.45 21.27 4.08
CA ALA A 371 -15.12 20.61 5.20
C ALA A 371 -16.47 21.30 5.50
N ASN A 372 -17.54 20.51 5.67
CA ASN A 372 -18.89 21.01 5.96
C ASN A 372 -19.33 22.21 5.07
N GLY A 373 -19.08 22.11 3.75
CA GLY A 373 -19.41 23.16 2.77
C GLY A 373 -18.41 24.34 2.67
N ALA A 374 -17.56 24.55 3.68
CA ALA A 374 -16.57 25.64 3.71
C ALA A 374 -15.16 25.17 3.29
N ALA A 375 -14.35 26.08 2.75
CA ALA A 375 -12.94 25.79 2.47
C ALA A 375 -12.11 25.83 3.77
N VAL A 376 -11.43 24.74 4.10
CA VAL A 376 -10.44 24.66 5.21
C VAL A 376 -8.99 24.71 4.70
N LEU A 377 -8.79 24.45 3.40
CA LEU A 377 -7.59 24.87 2.69
C LEU A 377 -8.00 25.49 1.35
N ALA A 378 -7.68 26.78 1.17
CA ALA A 378 -7.81 27.46 -0.12
C ALA A 378 -6.80 26.87 -1.13
N GLY A 379 -7.19 26.77 -2.39
CA GLY A 379 -6.33 26.29 -3.47
C GLY A 379 -5.93 27.41 -4.45
N GLY A 380 -6.02 27.12 -5.74
CA GLY A 380 -5.63 27.99 -6.84
C GLY A 380 -4.75 27.22 -7.84
N SER A 381 -3.64 27.83 -8.23
CA SER A 381 -2.55 27.17 -8.96
C SER A 381 -1.27 27.33 -8.13
N THR A 382 -0.86 26.26 -7.42
CA THR A 382 0.15 26.28 -6.35
C THR A 382 0.57 24.86 -5.98
N THR A 383 1.60 24.66 -5.15
CA THR A 383 1.97 23.34 -4.62
C THR A 383 1.80 23.30 -3.10
N ILE A 384 0.93 22.40 -2.62
CA ILE A 384 0.85 22.05 -1.20
C ILE A 384 2.14 21.34 -0.82
N GLN A 385 2.99 22.01 -0.05
CA GLN A 385 4.24 21.43 0.46
C GLN A 385 3.92 20.32 1.46
N ALA A 386 3.26 20.66 2.57
CA ALA A 386 2.62 19.71 3.47
C ALA A 386 1.43 20.33 4.22
N TRP A 387 0.36 19.56 4.41
CA TRP A 387 -0.84 19.92 5.16
C TRP A 387 -1.43 18.67 5.80
N GLY A 388 -2.17 18.79 6.90
CA GLY A 388 -2.90 17.67 7.45
C GLY A 388 -3.99 18.02 8.47
N GLN A 389 -4.71 16.98 8.89
CA GLN A 389 -5.67 17.04 9.98
C GLN A 389 -5.73 15.70 10.73
N GLY A 390 -6.12 15.72 12.00
CA GLY A 390 -6.20 14.54 12.87
C GLY A 390 -5.56 14.79 14.23
N HIS A 391 -5.00 13.75 14.85
CA HIS A 391 -4.16 13.87 16.06
C HIS A 391 -2.67 13.85 15.72
N SER A 392 -1.88 14.62 16.46
CA SER A 392 -0.43 14.72 16.27
C SER A 392 0.37 14.66 17.58
N TYR A 393 1.56 14.09 17.46
CA TYR A 393 2.53 13.83 18.53
C TYR A 393 3.92 14.31 18.06
N ASN A 394 4.43 15.42 18.61
CA ASN A 394 5.69 16.04 18.18
C ASN A 394 6.62 16.45 19.35
N PRO A 395 7.25 15.51 20.08
CA PRO A 395 6.91 14.08 20.15
C PRO A 395 5.68 13.84 21.04
N ASN A 396 5.28 14.84 21.82
CA ASN A 396 4.18 14.77 22.78
C ASN A 396 2.83 15.12 22.12
N GLY A 397 1.74 14.57 22.66
CA GLY A 397 0.36 14.74 22.19
C GLY A 397 -0.64 14.14 23.19
N PRO A 398 -1.91 13.94 22.80
CA PRO A 398 -2.47 14.24 21.49
C PRO A 398 -2.69 15.75 21.26
N ASN A 399 -2.30 16.23 20.08
CA ASN A 399 -2.68 17.58 19.60
C ASN A 399 -3.60 17.46 18.38
N ARG A 400 -4.90 17.78 18.53
CA ARG A 400 -5.86 17.81 17.42
C ARG A 400 -5.60 19.03 16.53
N PHE A 401 -5.39 18.81 15.24
CA PHE A 401 -5.02 19.86 14.27
C PHE A 401 -5.79 19.74 12.95
N GLN A 402 -5.82 20.85 12.20
CA GLN A 402 -6.26 20.94 10.80
C GLN A 402 -5.53 22.16 10.20
N GLY A 403 -4.51 21.96 9.38
CA GLY A 403 -3.64 23.05 8.93
C GLY A 403 -2.35 22.62 8.24
N ALA A 404 -1.54 23.62 7.86
CA ALA A 404 -0.21 23.39 7.30
C ALA A 404 0.72 22.75 8.34
N ILE A 405 1.62 21.87 7.88
CA ILE A 405 2.64 21.22 8.70
C ILE A 405 4.01 21.37 8.04
N THR A 406 5.09 21.18 8.79
CA THR A 406 6.41 20.94 8.18
C THR A 406 6.35 19.67 7.33
N PRO A 407 6.87 19.65 6.09
CA PRO A 407 7.06 18.40 5.34
C PRO A 407 8.04 17.46 6.04
N ALA A 408 7.99 16.17 5.69
CA ALA A 408 9.00 15.20 6.08
C ALA A 408 10.37 15.55 5.47
N SER A 409 11.45 15.30 6.21
CA SER A 409 12.81 15.29 5.66
C SER A 409 12.95 14.08 4.73
N ARG A 410 12.91 14.29 3.42
CA ARG A 410 13.04 13.21 2.42
C ARG A 410 14.48 13.11 1.89
N PRO A 411 15.25 12.05 2.22
CA PRO A 411 16.59 11.84 1.67
C PRO A 411 16.59 11.81 0.15
N ALA A 412 17.48 12.58 -0.48
CA ALA A 412 17.57 12.66 -1.94
C ALA A 412 17.85 11.31 -2.62
N SER A 413 18.44 10.34 -1.91
CA SER A 413 18.65 8.97 -2.39
C SER A 413 17.37 8.13 -2.52
N LEU A 414 16.28 8.51 -1.82
CA LEU A 414 14.95 7.90 -1.97
C LEU A 414 14.12 8.52 -3.10
N LEU A 415 14.61 9.59 -3.74
CA LEU A 415 13.83 10.43 -4.65
C LEU A 415 14.22 10.27 -6.12
N ASN A 416 13.24 10.45 -6.99
CA ASN A 416 13.40 10.67 -8.43
C ASN A 416 12.63 11.95 -8.80
N ASN A 417 13.33 12.98 -9.29
CA ASN A 417 12.75 14.29 -9.63
C ASN A 417 11.88 14.92 -8.51
N GLY A 418 12.32 14.79 -7.25
CA GLY A 418 11.66 15.35 -6.06
C GLY A 418 10.48 14.52 -5.50
N LYS A 419 9.96 13.57 -6.27
CA LYS A 419 8.99 12.55 -5.81
C LYS A 419 9.73 11.33 -5.28
N PHE A 420 9.10 10.47 -4.49
CA PHE A 420 9.69 9.16 -4.17
C PHE A 420 9.91 8.33 -5.44
N TYR A 421 11.03 7.61 -5.50
CA TYR A 421 11.26 6.65 -6.58
C TYR A 421 10.13 5.61 -6.57
N THR A 422 9.56 5.36 -7.74
CA THR A 422 8.50 4.38 -7.97
C THR A 422 8.77 3.62 -9.25
N ARG A 423 8.39 2.33 -9.30
CA ARG A 423 8.53 1.50 -10.49
C ARG A 423 7.59 0.31 -10.45
N SER A 424 6.75 0.17 -11.47
CA SER A 424 5.80 -0.95 -11.58
C SER A 424 6.47 -2.26 -11.98
N LYS A 425 5.80 -3.38 -11.65
CA LYS A 425 6.19 -4.74 -12.01
C LYS A 425 6.64 -4.85 -13.47
N PRO A 426 7.88 -5.28 -13.76
CA PRO A 426 8.37 -5.43 -15.12
C PRO A 426 7.63 -6.53 -15.87
N GLN A 427 6.95 -6.15 -16.96
CA GLN A 427 6.22 -7.10 -17.81
C GLN A 427 7.07 -7.63 -18.98
N TYR A 428 8.28 -7.07 -19.18
CA TYR A 428 9.24 -7.43 -20.24
C TYR A 428 8.67 -7.44 -21.66
N ASN A 429 7.65 -6.64 -21.92
CA ASN A 429 6.86 -6.64 -23.16
C ASN A 429 7.63 -6.22 -24.42
N ASN A 430 8.79 -5.57 -24.25
CA ASN A 430 9.72 -5.22 -25.32
C ASN A 430 10.78 -6.30 -25.62
N LEU A 431 10.74 -7.45 -24.94
CA LEU A 431 11.64 -8.58 -25.18
C LEU A 431 10.96 -9.65 -26.04
N ALA A 432 11.72 -10.27 -26.94
CA ALA A 432 11.28 -11.46 -27.66
C ALA A 432 11.35 -12.71 -26.76
N VAL A 433 10.54 -13.73 -27.06
CA VAL A 433 10.55 -15.01 -26.32
C VAL A 433 11.93 -15.67 -26.21
N THR A 434 12.81 -15.46 -27.19
CA THR A 434 14.19 -15.96 -27.18
C THR A 434 15.07 -15.33 -26.09
N SER A 435 14.68 -14.20 -25.50
CA SER A 435 15.33 -13.59 -24.33
C SER A 435 15.01 -14.29 -23.01
N PHE A 436 14.12 -15.28 -23.01
CA PHE A 436 13.72 -16.04 -21.83
C PHE A 436 14.42 -17.40 -21.75
N ALA A 437 14.40 -17.98 -20.55
CA ALA A 437 14.96 -19.29 -20.25
C ALA A 437 14.04 -20.01 -19.24
N SER A 438 13.23 -20.97 -19.71
CA SER A 438 12.36 -21.81 -18.87
C SER A 438 13.19 -22.69 -17.94
N VAL A 439 12.84 -22.72 -16.66
CA VAL A 439 13.45 -23.64 -15.67
C VAL A 439 13.12 -25.09 -15.98
N ARG A 440 11.92 -25.36 -16.51
CA ARG A 440 11.49 -26.72 -16.87
C ARG A 440 12.17 -27.23 -18.13
N ALA A 441 12.39 -26.38 -19.13
CA ALA A 441 13.23 -26.68 -20.29
C ALA A 441 14.71 -26.95 -19.90
N ALA A 442 15.16 -26.42 -18.76
CA ALA A 442 16.47 -26.69 -18.17
C ALA A 442 16.50 -27.91 -17.22
N GLY A 443 15.38 -28.62 -17.05
CA GLY A 443 15.30 -29.91 -16.35
C GLY A 443 14.64 -29.88 -14.96
N ALA A 444 14.22 -28.73 -14.43
CA ALA A 444 13.50 -28.66 -13.17
C ALA A 444 12.06 -29.22 -13.30
N GLN A 445 11.61 -30.02 -12.34
CA GLN A 445 10.33 -30.74 -12.41
C GLN A 445 9.16 -30.00 -11.77
N GLY A 446 9.38 -29.11 -10.80
CA GLY A 446 8.32 -28.27 -10.20
C GLY A 446 7.13 -29.08 -9.69
N ASP A 447 7.37 -30.30 -9.20
CA ASP A 447 6.36 -31.32 -8.90
C ASP A 447 6.08 -31.48 -7.38
N GLY A 448 6.69 -30.64 -6.54
CA GLY A 448 6.58 -30.66 -5.08
C GLY A 448 7.44 -31.73 -4.39
N SER A 449 8.17 -32.58 -5.13
CA SER A 449 8.84 -33.77 -4.59
C SER A 449 10.28 -33.99 -5.10
N THR A 450 10.55 -33.75 -6.39
CA THR A 450 11.89 -33.80 -6.98
C THR A 450 12.75 -32.66 -6.45
N ASP A 451 14.02 -32.95 -6.13
CA ASP A 451 14.98 -31.93 -5.73
C ASP A 451 15.50 -31.17 -6.95
N ASP A 452 14.96 -29.97 -7.15
CA ASP A 452 15.25 -29.12 -8.31
C ASP A 452 16.45 -28.19 -8.09
N THR A 453 17.07 -28.16 -6.89
CA THR A 453 18.07 -27.13 -6.52
C THR A 453 19.20 -27.01 -7.55
N ALA A 454 19.75 -28.13 -8.01
CA ALA A 454 20.85 -28.14 -8.97
C ALA A 454 20.45 -27.62 -10.36
N ALA A 455 19.25 -27.96 -10.83
CA ALA A 455 18.72 -27.50 -12.12
C ALA A 455 18.42 -25.99 -12.07
N LEU A 456 17.75 -25.54 -11.00
CA LEU A 456 17.47 -24.12 -10.78
C LEU A 456 18.74 -23.28 -10.69
N GLN A 457 19.75 -23.73 -9.93
CA GLN A 457 20.99 -22.96 -9.81
C GLN A 457 21.74 -22.88 -11.14
N ALA A 458 21.74 -23.95 -11.94
CA ALA A 458 22.38 -23.98 -13.26
C ALA A 458 21.69 -23.03 -14.26
N ILE A 459 20.35 -23.01 -14.30
CA ILE A 459 19.62 -22.14 -15.22
C ILE A 459 19.66 -20.66 -14.79
N ILE A 460 19.57 -20.36 -13.49
CA ILE A 460 19.74 -19.00 -12.97
C ILE A 460 21.11 -18.44 -13.35
N ASN A 461 22.18 -19.21 -13.13
CA ASN A 461 23.54 -18.77 -13.44
C ASN A 461 23.76 -18.55 -14.95
N SER A 462 23.37 -19.53 -15.77
CA SER A 462 23.59 -19.47 -17.23
C SER A 462 22.69 -18.44 -17.93
N ALA A 463 21.43 -18.29 -17.51
CA ALA A 463 20.54 -17.25 -18.02
C ALA A 463 21.05 -15.85 -17.65
N THR A 464 21.49 -15.64 -16.40
CA THR A 464 22.04 -14.35 -15.97
C THR A 464 23.32 -14.00 -16.74
N GLN A 465 24.23 -14.96 -16.93
CA GLN A 465 25.44 -14.78 -17.74
C GLN A 465 25.11 -14.46 -19.21
N ALA A 466 24.05 -15.04 -19.76
CA ALA A 466 23.55 -14.75 -21.11
C ALA A 466 22.66 -13.48 -21.19
N GLY A 467 22.49 -12.73 -20.10
CA GLY A 467 21.63 -11.55 -20.04
C GLY A 467 20.13 -11.82 -20.22
N LYS A 468 19.70 -13.08 -20.07
CA LYS A 468 18.31 -13.52 -20.24
C LYS A 468 17.45 -13.26 -19.00
N VAL A 469 16.14 -13.44 -19.16
CA VAL A 469 15.18 -13.54 -18.05
C VAL A 469 14.93 -15.02 -17.75
N VAL A 470 15.06 -15.43 -16.47
CA VAL A 470 14.67 -16.75 -16.00
C VAL A 470 13.14 -16.79 -15.90
N TYR A 471 12.52 -17.74 -16.60
CA TYR A 471 11.09 -17.99 -16.55
C TYR A 471 10.84 -19.23 -15.69
N PHE A 472 10.22 -19.03 -14.53
CA PHE A 472 9.71 -20.13 -13.72
C PHE A 472 8.31 -20.49 -14.24
N ASP A 473 8.23 -21.54 -15.06
CA ASP A 473 6.96 -22.21 -15.41
C ASP A 473 6.18 -22.53 -14.13
N CYS A 474 4.85 -22.57 -14.15
CA CYS A 474 4.10 -22.83 -12.93
C CYS A 474 4.46 -24.21 -12.33
N GLY A 475 4.53 -24.28 -11.01
CA GLY A 475 4.97 -25.47 -10.30
C GLY A 475 5.41 -25.17 -8.88
N VAL A 476 5.67 -26.23 -8.13
CA VAL A 476 6.24 -26.18 -6.78
C VAL A 476 7.61 -26.84 -6.84
N TYR A 477 8.66 -26.02 -6.91
CA TYR A 477 10.04 -26.45 -7.08
C TYR A 477 10.65 -26.71 -5.71
N ARG A 478 10.82 -27.98 -5.38
CA ARG A 478 11.35 -28.39 -4.08
C ARG A 478 12.87 -28.25 -4.07
N ILE A 479 13.40 -27.57 -3.06
CA ILE A 479 14.84 -27.31 -2.88
C ILE A 479 15.33 -27.79 -1.51
N THR A 480 16.59 -28.22 -1.46
CA THR A 480 17.23 -28.80 -0.25
C THR A 480 18.49 -28.08 0.20
N THR A 481 19.05 -27.17 -0.60
CA THR A 481 20.11 -26.23 -0.19
C THR A 481 19.85 -24.84 -0.76
N THR A 482 20.55 -23.82 -0.25
CA THR A 482 20.41 -22.40 -0.65
C THR A 482 20.45 -22.20 -2.16
N LEU A 483 19.44 -21.50 -2.70
CA LEU A 483 19.42 -21.03 -4.09
C LEU A 483 19.99 -19.60 -4.16
N LEU A 484 21.13 -19.43 -4.82
CA LEU A 484 21.77 -18.13 -5.03
C LEU A 484 21.20 -17.46 -6.30
N ILE A 485 20.61 -16.28 -6.14
CA ILE A 485 20.28 -15.35 -7.22
C ILE A 485 21.46 -14.37 -7.37
N PRO A 486 22.25 -14.44 -8.46
CA PRO A 486 23.43 -13.59 -8.65
C PRO A 486 23.06 -12.17 -9.11
N ALA A 487 24.02 -11.25 -8.95
CA ALA A 487 23.92 -9.89 -9.49
C ALA A 487 23.68 -9.91 -11.01
N GLY A 488 22.72 -9.13 -11.49
CA GLY A 488 22.30 -9.06 -12.89
C GLY A 488 21.09 -9.94 -13.24
N ALA A 489 20.64 -10.82 -12.34
CA ALA A 489 19.54 -11.74 -12.60
C ALA A 489 18.20 -11.02 -12.79
N ARG A 490 17.39 -11.55 -13.71
CA ARG A 490 16.00 -11.14 -13.95
C ARG A 490 15.12 -12.39 -13.93
N ILE A 491 14.09 -12.41 -13.08
CA ILE A 491 13.29 -13.61 -12.79
C ILE A 491 11.80 -13.26 -12.78
N VAL A 492 10.99 -14.08 -13.45
CA VAL A 492 9.52 -13.98 -13.45
C VAL A 492 8.90 -15.38 -13.38
N GLY A 493 7.83 -15.54 -12.59
CA GLY A 493 7.06 -16.78 -12.50
C GLY A 493 5.73 -16.75 -13.27
N GLU A 494 5.25 -17.94 -13.63
CA GLU A 494 3.91 -18.18 -14.16
C GLU A 494 2.98 -18.61 -13.02
N GLY A 495 1.87 -17.88 -12.81
CA GLY A 495 0.83 -18.25 -11.84
C GLY A 495 1.34 -18.41 -10.41
N TYR A 496 2.23 -17.53 -9.96
CA TYR A 496 2.91 -17.60 -8.65
C TYR A 496 3.74 -18.89 -8.46
N ALA A 497 4.67 -19.14 -9.38
CA ALA A 497 5.61 -20.25 -9.29
C ALA A 497 6.35 -20.27 -7.94
N THR A 498 6.38 -21.43 -7.30
CA THR A 498 6.64 -21.54 -5.85
C THR A 498 7.93 -22.30 -5.58
N LEU A 499 8.81 -21.75 -4.74
CA LEU A 499 10.00 -22.42 -4.19
C LEU A 499 9.65 -23.05 -2.83
N LEU A 500 9.86 -24.35 -2.68
CA LEU A 500 9.51 -25.15 -1.49
C LEU A 500 10.78 -25.68 -0.80
N ASN A 501 11.22 -25.05 0.30
CA ASN A 501 12.40 -25.50 1.03
C ASN A 501 12.09 -26.72 1.90
N SER A 502 13.03 -27.67 1.96
CA SER A 502 12.79 -28.96 2.60
C SER A 502 14.08 -29.65 3.07
N GLY A 503 13.92 -30.71 3.86
CA GLY A 503 15.03 -31.53 4.35
C GLY A 503 15.66 -30.94 5.63
N SER A 504 16.87 -31.41 5.96
CA SER A 504 17.55 -31.04 7.21
C SER A 504 18.36 -29.74 7.12
N PHE A 505 18.76 -29.31 5.92
CA PHE A 505 19.67 -28.16 5.72
C PHE A 505 19.12 -26.84 6.26
N PHE A 506 17.79 -26.64 6.22
CA PHE A 506 17.12 -25.47 6.81
C PHE A 506 16.36 -25.79 8.10
N ASN A 507 16.57 -26.96 8.71
CA ASN A 507 15.89 -27.36 9.96
C ASN A 507 16.85 -27.43 11.15
N ASP A 508 17.70 -26.40 11.27
CA ASP A 508 18.68 -26.21 12.35
C ASP A 508 18.58 -24.76 12.85
N MET A 509 17.92 -24.56 14.00
CA MET A 509 17.61 -23.22 14.54
C MET A 509 18.86 -22.49 15.07
N ASP A 510 19.88 -23.23 15.51
CA ASP A 510 21.13 -22.67 16.04
C ASP A 510 22.09 -22.24 14.92
N ASN A 511 21.83 -22.68 13.68
CA ASN A 511 22.68 -22.48 12.51
C ASN A 511 21.81 -22.18 11.27
N PRO A 512 21.00 -21.09 11.28
CA PRO A 512 20.03 -20.81 10.24
C PRO A 512 20.65 -20.58 8.86
N LYS A 513 19.87 -20.83 7.79
CA LYS A 513 20.31 -20.83 6.40
C LYS A 513 19.33 -20.09 5.48
N PRO A 514 19.82 -19.28 4.53
CA PRO A 514 18.97 -18.67 3.51
C PRO A 514 18.44 -19.73 2.53
N VAL A 515 17.13 -19.72 2.31
CA VAL A 515 16.45 -20.52 1.28
C VAL A 515 16.75 -19.91 -0.09
N VAL A 516 16.39 -18.64 -0.27
CA VAL A 516 16.83 -17.81 -1.38
C VAL A 516 17.83 -16.79 -0.88
N LYS A 517 19.00 -16.71 -1.54
CA LYS A 517 20.05 -15.73 -1.24
C LYS A 517 20.24 -14.81 -2.44
N VAL A 518 20.02 -13.51 -2.29
CA VAL A 518 20.11 -12.52 -3.37
C VAL A 518 21.42 -11.74 -3.27
N GLY A 519 22.39 -12.12 -4.09
CA GLY A 519 23.79 -11.72 -3.99
C GLY A 519 24.48 -12.29 -2.74
N ASN A 520 25.81 -12.26 -2.75
CA ASN A 520 26.64 -12.44 -1.57
C ASN A 520 26.93 -11.09 -0.91
N PRO A 521 27.29 -11.05 0.39
CA PRO A 521 27.78 -9.83 1.02
C PRO A 521 28.94 -9.21 0.24
N GLY A 522 28.75 -7.97 -0.23
CA GLY A 522 29.71 -7.24 -1.06
C GLY A 522 29.47 -7.35 -2.58
N ASP A 523 28.66 -8.30 -3.06
CA ASP A 523 28.23 -8.31 -4.47
C ASP A 523 27.48 -7.01 -4.77
N SER A 524 27.80 -6.41 -5.92
CA SER A 524 27.25 -5.12 -6.35
C SER A 524 26.63 -5.26 -7.74
N GLY A 525 25.44 -4.70 -7.95
CA GLY A 525 24.71 -4.84 -9.21
C GLY A 525 23.23 -4.59 -9.05
N ARG A 526 22.41 -5.39 -9.74
CA ARG A 526 20.94 -5.25 -9.71
C ARG A 526 20.24 -6.58 -9.95
N VAL A 527 19.12 -6.82 -9.27
CA VAL A 527 18.21 -7.96 -9.49
C VAL A 527 16.79 -7.47 -9.75
N GLU A 528 16.06 -8.20 -10.58
CA GLU A 528 14.61 -8.07 -10.77
C GLU A 528 13.94 -9.42 -10.51
N TRP A 529 12.94 -9.47 -9.65
CA TRP A 529 12.21 -10.69 -9.32
C TRP A 529 10.69 -10.43 -9.29
N SER A 530 9.88 -11.34 -9.82
CA SER A 530 8.43 -11.10 -9.93
C SER A 530 7.59 -12.37 -10.02
N ASP A 531 6.32 -12.26 -9.59
CA ASP A 531 5.27 -13.30 -9.74
C ASP A 531 5.65 -14.69 -9.15
N MET A 532 6.15 -14.72 -7.90
CA MET A 532 6.65 -15.95 -7.23
C MET A 532 6.35 -16.03 -5.73
N ILE A 533 6.45 -17.24 -5.15
CA ILE A 533 6.29 -17.51 -3.71
C ILE A 533 7.48 -18.30 -3.16
N VAL A 534 7.90 -18.03 -1.92
CA VAL A 534 8.80 -18.90 -1.14
C VAL A 534 8.04 -19.49 0.07
N THR A 535 8.17 -20.80 0.28
CA THR A 535 7.46 -21.58 1.31
C THR A 535 8.31 -22.77 1.78
N GLY A 536 7.92 -23.42 2.89
CA GLY A 536 8.63 -24.55 3.49
C GLY A 536 7.79 -25.83 3.61
N GLN A 537 8.46 -26.97 3.72
CA GLN A 537 7.87 -28.29 3.89
C GLN A 537 8.24 -28.93 5.24
N GLY A 538 7.24 -29.10 6.10
CA GLY A 538 7.40 -29.57 7.48
C GLY A 538 8.19 -28.59 8.34
N PRO A 539 8.72 -29.01 9.49
CA PRO A 539 9.57 -28.14 10.30
C PRO A 539 10.82 -27.76 9.52
N GLN A 540 11.07 -26.46 9.45
CA GLN A 540 12.23 -25.84 8.79
C GLN A 540 12.74 -24.70 9.70
N ALA A 541 13.02 -25.05 10.96
CA ALA A 541 13.26 -24.12 12.07
C ALA A 541 14.49 -23.21 11.93
N GLY A 542 15.36 -23.46 10.94
CA GLY A 542 16.51 -22.65 10.57
C GLY A 542 16.33 -21.85 9.26
N ALA A 543 15.17 -21.93 8.59
CA ALA A 543 14.98 -21.28 7.30
C ALA A 543 14.87 -19.75 7.42
N ILE A 544 15.77 -19.04 6.74
CA ILE A 544 15.60 -17.63 6.40
C ILE A 544 15.05 -17.62 4.96
N MET A 545 13.76 -17.31 4.77
CA MET A 545 13.12 -17.55 3.46
C MET A 545 13.74 -16.70 2.33
N ILE A 546 14.06 -15.43 2.61
CA ILE A 546 14.80 -14.56 1.69
C ILE A 546 15.92 -13.81 2.45
N GLU A 547 17.17 -13.99 2.04
CA GLU A 547 18.32 -13.18 2.49
C GLU A 547 18.79 -12.29 1.34
N TRP A 548 18.74 -10.97 1.53
CA TRP A 548 19.11 -9.98 0.53
C TRP A 548 20.41 -9.27 0.91
N ASN A 549 21.46 -9.44 0.11
CA ASN A 549 22.79 -8.85 0.34
C ASN A 549 23.20 -7.80 -0.71
N LEU A 550 22.48 -7.71 -1.83
CA LEU A 550 23.00 -7.04 -3.01
C LEU A 550 23.10 -5.51 -2.85
N ASN A 551 24.30 -4.97 -3.06
CA ASN A 551 24.58 -3.53 -3.10
C ASN A 551 24.10 -2.95 -4.45
N SER A 552 22.95 -2.26 -4.44
CA SER A 552 22.34 -1.65 -5.63
C SER A 552 22.38 -0.12 -5.55
N PRO A 553 22.73 0.61 -6.63
CA PRO A 553 22.68 2.08 -6.63
C PRO A 553 21.25 2.59 -6.43
N SER A 554 21.04 3.55 -5.52
CA SER A 554 19.70 4.07 -5.22
C SER A 554 19.00 4.78 -6.39
N THR A 555 19.75 5.18 -7.42
CA THR A 555 19.21 5.72 -8.69
C THR A 555 18.68 4.66 -9.65
N LYS A 556 19.06 3.38 -9.44
CA LYS A 556 18.63 2.20 -10.20
C LYS A 556 18.53 0.98 -9.26
N PRO A 557 17.64 1.03 -8.25
CA PRO A 557 17.56 -0.02 -7.24
C PRO A 557 17.17 -1.37 -7.86
N SER A 558 17.56 -2.44 -7.18
CA SER A 558 16.96 -3.75 -7.38
C SER A 558 15.50 -3.75 -6.96
N GLY A 559 14.73 -4.75 -7.35
CA GLY A 559 13.39 -4.88 -6.80
C GLY A 559 12.72 -6.23 -6.96
N MET A 560 11.64 -6.37 -6.19
CA MET A 560 10.77 -7.53 -6.17
C MET A 560 9.30 -7.08 -6.19
N TRP A 561 8.50 -7.71 -7.06
CA TRP A 561 7.13 -7.30 -7.40
C TRP A 561 6.18 -8.49 -7.43
N ASP A 562 5.13 -8.52 -6.60
CA ASP A 562 4.29 -9.72 -6.42
C ASP A 562 5.16 -10.96 -6.11
N VAL A 563 6.12 -10.78 -5.19
CA VAL A 563 6.96 -11.86 -4.63
C VAL A 563 6.64 -11.96 -3.15
N HIS A 564 6.21 -13.15 -2.71
CA HIS A 564 5.67 -13.35 -1.37
C HIS A 564 6.41 -14.46 -0.63
N THR A 565 6.39 -14.43 0.71
CA THR A 565 6.65 -15.63 1.53
C THR A 565 5.33 -16.09 2.15
N ARG A 566 5.15 -17.41 2.20
CA ARG A 566 3.95 -18.06 2.74
C ARG A 566 4.37 -19.32 3.49
N VAL A 567 4.29 -19.32 4.81
CA VAL A 567 4.80 -20.42 5.64
C VAL A 567 3.65 -21.20 6.26
N GLY A 568 3.43 -22.42 5.77
CA GLY A 568 2.30 -23.26 6.17
C GLY A 568 0.98 -22.90 5.48
N GLY A 569 -0.11 -23.48 5.98
CA GLY A 569 -1.49 -23.20 5.56
C GLY A 569 -1.85 -23.64 4.13
N VAL A 570 -1.02 -24.47 3.48
CA VAL A 570 -1.19 -24.84 2.06
C VAL A 570 -0.84 -26.30 1.79
N ALA A 571 -1.47 -26.87 0.75
CA ALA A 571 -1.14 -28.19 0.23
C ALA A 571 0.37 -28.37 -0.03
N GLY A 572 0.92 -29.49 0.44
CA GLY A 572 2.34 -29.84 0.28
C GLY A 572 3.31 -29.19 1.29
N SER A 573 2.87 -28.20 2.06
CA SER A 573 3.67 -27.62 3.15
C SER A 573 3.85 -28.56 4.34
N ASN A 574 2.98 -29.56 4.53
CA ASN A 574 2.91 -30.40 5.73
C ASN A 574 2.75 -29.63 7.06
N ILE A 575 2.38 -28.36 6.99
CA ILE A 575 1.99 -27.48 8.10
C ILE A 575 0.56 -27.00 7.80
N GLN A 576 -0.38 -27.93 7.89
CA GLN A 576 -1.80 -27.75 7.61
C GLN A 576 -2.63 -28.19 8.83
N LEU A 577 -3.97 -28.11 8.75
CA LEU A 577 -4.87 -28.41 9.86
C LEU A 577 -4.56 -29.76 10.53
N GLY A 578 -4.34 -30.81 9.75
CA GLY A 578 -4.04 -32.15 10.22
C GLY A 578 -2.73 -32.30 11.03
N GLN A 579 -1.85 -31.30 10.98
CA GLN A 579 -0.65 -31.21 11.83
C GLN A 579 -0.81 -30.11 12.90
N CYS A 580 -1.32 -28.95 12.51
CA CYS A 580 -1.11 -27.69 13.22
C CYS A 580 -2.40 -27.04 13.74
N ALA A 581 -3.57 -27.70 13.73
CA ALA A 581 -4.83 -27.22 14.35
C ALA A 581 -4.66 -26.50 15.70
N LYS A 582 -5.22 -25.30 15.85
CA LYS A 582 -5.01 -24.46 17.04
C LYS A 582 -5.27 -25.15 18.40
N GLN A 583 -4.50 -24.81 19.45
CA GLN A 583 -4.60 -25.43 20.78
C GLN A 583 -4.83 -24.45 21.96
N PRO A 584 -5.90 -23.63 21.96
CA PRO A 584 -6.12 -22.59 22.99
C PRO A 584 -6.20 -23.12 24.43
N ASP A 585 -6.72 -24.34 24.62
CA ASP A 585 -6.86 -24.97 25.95
C ASP A 585 -5.56 -25.58 26.51
N ILE A 586 -4.48 -25.61 25.73
CA ILE A 586 -3.22 -26.28 26.11
C ILE A 586 -2.11 -25.24 26.27
N VAL A 587 -1.87 -24.83 27.52
CA VAL A 587 -0.94 -23.74 27.84
C VAL A 587 0.52 -24.17 27.66
N GLY A 588 1.25 -23.44 26.81
CA GLY A 588 2.70 -23.52 26.63
C GLY A 588 3.21 -24.74 25.85
N GLN A 589 2.33 -25.56 25.27
CA GLN A 589 2.75 -26.68 24.43
C GLN A 589 3.14 -26.21 23.03
N ILE A 590 4.34 -26.59 22.58
CA ILE A 590 4.84 -26.30 21.23
C ILE A 590 4.73 -27.54 20.36
N LYS A 591 4.09 -27.41 19.20
CA LYS A 591 4.16 -28.40 18.12
C LYS A 591 5.45 -28.22 17.32
N SER A 592 6.47 -29.01 17.62
CA SER A 592 7.78 -28.88 16.97
C SER A 592 7.74 -29.08 15.44
N GLN A 593 6.76 -29.82 14.89
CA GLN A 593 6.60 -29.95 13.44
C GLN A 593 5.98 -28.71 12.76
N CYS A 594 5.43 -27.77 13.53
CA CYS A 594 4.81 -26.53 13.04
C CYS A 594 5.76 -25.31 13.14
N ILE A 595 7.04 -25.53 13.45
CA ILE A 595 8.08 -24.48 13.42
C ILE A 595 8.56 -24.31 11.97
N GLY A 596 7.88 -23.42 11.23
CA GLY A 596 7.97 -23.35 9.77
C GLY A 596 9.15 -22.54 9.22
N ALA A 597 9.68 -21.58 9.98
CA ALA A 597 10.84 -20.77 9.57
C ALA A 597 11.53 -20.07 10.76
N TYR A 598 12.80 -19.72 10.58
CA TYR A 598 13.57 -18.88 11.49
C TYR A 598 13.28 -17.38 11.28
N MET A 599 13.13 -16.98 10.01
CA MET A 599 12.86 -15.61 9.57
C MET A 599 12.24 -15.60 8.17
N LEU A 600 11.30 -14.68 7.88
CA LEU A 600 10.75 -14.52 6.55
C LEU A 600 11.69 -13.74 5.62
N MET A 601 12.28 -12.62 6.06
CA MET A 601 13.21 -11.87 5.23
C MET A 601 14.29 -11.10 6.01
N HIS A 602 15.53 -11.14 5.52
CA HIS A 602 16.66 -10.35 6.02
C HIS A 602 17.20 -9.45 4.90
N ILE A 603 17.20 -8.13 5.09
CA ILE A 603 17.93 -7.18 4.24
C ILE A 603 19.22 -6.80 4.99
N THR A 604 20.33 -7.42 4.60
CA THR A 604 21.54 -7.46 5.42
C THR A 604 22.34 -6.16 5.40
N THR A 605 23.21 -5.99 6.40
CA THR A 605 24.16 -4.89 6.59
C THR A 605 24.90 -4.43 5.33
N SER A 606 25.10 -5.34 4.37
CA SER A 606 25.82 -5.15 3.10
C SER A 606 24.93 -4.71 1.93
N ALA A 607 23.62 -4.91 2.01
CA ALA A 607 22.67 -4.53 0.97
C ALA A 607 22.42 -3.02 0.94
N GLN A 608 21.98 -2.51 -0.22
CA GLN A 608 21.26 -1.23 -0.33
C GLN A 608 20.49 -1.15 -1.64
N GLY A 609 19.55 -0.20 -1.74
CA GLY A 609 18.85 0.09 -2.98
C GLY A 609 17.87 -1.02 -3.37
N LEU A 610 16.91 -1.33 -2.49
CA LEU A 610 15.89 -2.35 -2.73
C LEU A 610 14.48 -1.75 -2.74
N TYR A 611 13.76 -1.98 -3.84
CA TYR A 611 12.37 -1.61 -4.05
C TYR A 611 11.45 -2.84 -3.93
N MET A 612 10.60 -2.87 -2.92
CA MET A 612 9.63 -3.94 -2.67
C MET A 612 8.23 -3.42 -2.96
N GLU A 613 7.47 -4.09 -3.81
CA GLU A 613 6.11 -3.68 -4.20
C GLU A 613 5.14 -4.87 -4.23
N ASN A 614 4.00 -4.73 -3.55
CA ASN A 614 3.05 -5.81 -3.28
C ASN A 614 3.75 -7.07 -2.73
N VAL A 615 4.58 -6.89 -1.70
CA VAL A 615 5.28 -8.00 -1.03
C VAL A 615 4.51 -8.38 0.24
N TRP A 616 4.17 -9.66 0.36
CA TRP A 616 3.46 -10.20 1.52
C TRP A 616 4.34 -11.26 2.18
N LEU A 617 4.58 -11.12 3.48
CA LEU A 617 5.40 -12.01 4.28
C LEU A 617 4.50 -12.67 5.34
N TRP A 618 3.83 -13.76 4.96
CA TRP A 618 2.76 -14.38 5.74
C TRP A 618 3.20 -15.69 6.40
N THR A 619 3.01 -15.78 7.71
CA THR A 619 3.05 -17.02 8.49
C THR A 619 1.62 -17.48 8.72
N ALA A 620 1.24 -18.67 8.26
CA ALA A 620 -0.18 -19.00 8.11
C ALA A 620 -0.94 -19.09 9.44
N ASP A 621 -1.99 -18.27 9.59
CA ASP A 621 -2.95 -18.32 10.69
C ASP A 621 -4.08 -19.35 10.47
N HIS A 622 -4.36 -19.69 9.20
CA HIS A 622 -5.37 -20.66 8.78
C HIS A 622 -4.93 -21.51 7.57
N ASP A 623 -5.62 -22.65 7.38
CA ASP A 623 -5.38 -23.57 6.26
C ASP A 623 -6.26 -23.20 5.04
N VAL A 624 -5.64 -22.74 3.95
CA VAL A 624 -6.32 -22.24 2.73
C VAL A 624 -6.68 -23.33 1.71
N ASP A 625 -6.44 -24.60 2.04
CA ASP A 625 -7.03 -25.75 1.33
C ASP A 625 -8.01 -26.52 2.23
N ASN A 626 -8.43 -25.94 3.37
CA ASN A 626 -9.45 -26.50 4.24
C ASN A 626 -10.82 -25.83 4.03
N GLU A 627 -11.86 -26.63 3.78
CA GLU A 627 -13.21 -26.15 3.46
C GLU A 627 -13.79 -25.17 4.52
N THR A 628 -13.46 -25.33 5.80
CA THR A 628 -13.93 -24.47 6.89
C THR A 628 -12.95 -23.37 7.31
N LEU A 629 -11.89 -23.12 6.53
CA LEU A 629 -10.83 -22.13 6.79
C LEU A 629 -10.26 -22.22 8.22
N SER A 630 -10.00 -23.45 8.66
CA SER A 630 -9.66 -23.74 10.04
C SER A 630 -8.31 -23.15 10.44
N GLN A 631 -8.31 -22.48 11.58
CA GLN A 631 -7.15 -21.83 12.19
C GLN A 631 -6.08 -22.81 12.72
N ILE A 632 -4.80 -22.44 12.60
CA ILE A 632 -3.63 -23.27 12.89
C ILE A 632 -2.54 -22.51 13.66
N ASP A 633 -1.82 -23.21 14.55
CA ASP A 633 -0.62 -22.71 15.21
C ASP A 633 0.60 -22.92 14.29
N VAL A 634 1.14 -21.86 13.69
CA VAL A 634 2.41 -21.90 12.93
C VAL A 634 3.43 -20.96 13.57
N TYR A 635 4.62 -21.48 13.87
CA TYR A 635 5.66 -20.72 14.54
C TYR A 635 6.75 -20.30 13.56
N VAL A 636 6.84 -19.00 13.30
CA VAL A 636 7.98 -18.36 12.61
C VAL A 636 8.56 -17.29 13.51
N GLY A 637 9.88 -17.24 13.65
CA GLY A 637 10.51 -16.35 14.62
C GLY A 637 10.31 -14.87 14.29
N ARG A 638 10.57 -14.47 13.04
CA ARG A 638 10.84 -13.08 12.64
C ARG A 638 10.25 -12.79 11.26
N GLY A 639 9.60 -11.65 11.09
CA GLY A 639 9.12 -11.18 9.79
C GLY A 639 10.26 -10.63 8.93
N LEU A 640 10.28 -9.31 8.73
CA LEU A 640 11.35 -8.60 8.01
C LEU A 640 12.33 -7.92 8.98
N LEU A 641 13.60 -8.31 8.92
CA LEU A 641 14.73 -7.59 9.52
C LEU A 641 15.45 -6.74 8.46
N ILE A 642 15.66 -5.46 8.75
CA ILE A 642 16.51 -4.55 7.96
C ILE A 642 17.64 -4.02 8.86
N ASP A 643 18.86 -4.53 8.63
CA ASP A 643 20.09 -4.00 9.26
C ASP A 643 21.08 -3.39 8.24
N SER A 644 20.64 -3.25 6.98
CA SER A 644 21.34 -2.51 5.91
C SER A 644 21.90 -1.17 6.39
N THR A 645 23.22 -1.09 6.48
CA THR A 645 23.93 0.08 7.03
C THR A 645 23.90 1.27 6.10
N ALA A 646 23.75 1.05 4.79
CA ALA A 646 23.63 2.08 3.76
C ALA A 646 22.17 2.45 3.46
N GLY A 647 21.24 1.48 3.57
CA GLY A 647 19.80 1.69 3.48
C GLY A 647 19.30 1.97 2.07
N ASN A 648 18.50 3.03 1.92
CA ASN A 648 17.82 3.38 0.66
C ASN A 648 16.87 2.24 0.23
N ILE A 649 15.86 1.99 1.06
CA ILE A 649 14.87 0.91 0.88
C ILE A 649 13.48 1.54 0.72
N TRP A 650 12.66 0.97 -0.16
CA TRP A 650 11.27 1.34 -0.37
C TRP A 650 10.37 0.12 -0.17
N LEU A 651 9.42 0.19 0.78
CA LEU A 651 8.42 -0.83 1.04
C LEU A 651 7.04 -0.29 0.62
N VAL A 652 6.60 -0.64 -0.59
CA VAL A 652 5.39 -0.08 -1.23
C VAL A 652 4.25 -1.09 -1.18
N GLY A 653 3.28 -0.86 -0.28
CA GLY A 653 2.18 -1.80 -0.04
C GLY A 653 2.68 -3.17 0.39
N THR A 654 3.33 -3.24 1.56
CA THR A 654 3.91 -4.49 2.09
C THR A 654 3.20 -4.94 3.35
N GLY A 655 2.95 -6.24 3.46
CA GLY A 655 2.45 -6.89 4.67
C GLY A 655 3.49 -7.83 5.29
N SER A 656 3.56 -7.89 6.61
CA SER A 656 4.37 -8.88 7.36
C SER A 656 3.60 -9.31 8.61
N GLU A 657 3.33 -10.60 8.77
CA GLU A 657 2.26 -11.06 9.67
C GLU A 657 2.57 -12.37 10.41
N HIS A 658 2.02 -12.48 11.62
CA HIS A 658 1.96 -13.66 12.47
C HIS A 658 3.32 -14.29 12.87
N ASN A 659 4.38 -13.47 12.93
CA ASN A 659 5.70 -13.89 13.41
C ASN A 659 5.83 -13.65 14.93
N VAL A 660 6.61 -14.49 15.62
CA VAL A 660 6.65 -14.57 17.10
C VAL A 660 7.29 -13.35 17.77
N LEU A 661 8.38 -12.81 17.22
CA LEU A 661 9.16 -11.74 17.85
C LEU A 661 8.80 -10.34 17.34
N TYR A 662 8.73 -10.20 16.01
CA TYR A 662 8.39 -8.95 15.34
C TYR A 662 7.96 -9.20 13.90
N GLN A 663 7.13 -8.30 13.38
CA GLN A 663 6.69 -8.28 12.00
C GLN A 663 7.64 -7.42 11.14
N TYR A 664 7.99 -6.21 11.59
CA TYR A 664 9.06 -5.38 11.05
C TYR A 664 10.07 -4.97 12.13
N GLN A 665 11.37 -5.14 11.84
CA GLN A 665 12.46 -4.61 12.66
C GLN A 665 13.49 -3.86 11.81
N LEU A 666 13.74 -2.60 12.16
CA LEU A 666 14.74 -1.72 11.56
C LEU A 666 15.86 -1.49 12.57
N TYR A 667 17.12 -1.81 12.24
CA TYR A 667 18.26 -1.66 13.14
C TYR A 667 19.44 -0.96 12.46
N ASN A 668 19.94 0.14 13.05
CA ASN A 668 21.14 0.86 12.61
C ASN A 668 21.12 1.20 11.09
N THR A 669 19.92 1.39 10.54
CA THR A 669 19.67 1.62 9.11
C THR A 669 19.24 3.07 8.87
N LYS A 670 19.07 3.45 7.61
CA LYS A 670 18.70 4.82 7.26
C LYS A 670 18.01 4.91 5.91
N ASN A 671 17.35 6.05 5.66
CA ASN A 671 16.69 6.34 4.39
C ASN A 671 15.72 5.21 4.01
N ILE A 672 14.65 5.08 4.79
CA ILE A 672 13.59 4.09 4.58
C ILE A 672 12.32 4.83 4.17
N TYR A 673 11.73 4.45 3.04
CA TYR A 673 10.32 4.72 2.73
C TYR A 673 9.52 3.45 3.00
N MET A 674 8.40 3.55 3.73
CA MET A 674 7.43 2.46 3.81
C MET A 674 6.00 3.02 3.82
N GLY A 675 5.12 2.43 3.02
CA GLY A 675 3.74 2.89 2.90
C GLY A 675 2.92 2.18 1.80
N PHE A 676 1.70 1.72 2.07
CA PHE A 676 1.17 1.38 3.40
C PHE A 676 1.92 0.14 3.93
N ALA A 677 2.26 0.12 5.22
CA ALA A 677 2.91 -1.03 5.87
C ALA A 677 1.97 -1.69 6.88
N GLN A 678 1.55 -2.93 6.62
CA GLN A 678 0.53 -3.62 7.41
C GLN A 678 1.13 -4.81 8.18
N THR A 679 0.66 -5.03 9.41
CA THR A 679 1.09 -6.15 10.25
C THR A 679 0.00 -6.70 11.15
N GLU A 680 -0.05 -8.02 11.30
CA GLU A 680 -0.84 -8.70 12.33
C GLU A 680 0.06 -9.51 13.28
N SER A 681 -0.29 -9.55 14.57
CA SER A 681 0.31 -10.47 15.55
C SER A 681 -0.21 -11.92 15.36
N PRO A 682 0.55 -12.95 15.80
CA PRO A 682 0.10 -14.33 15.71
C PRO A 682 -1.01 -14.63 16.72
N TYR A 683 -2.14 -15.14 16.23
CA TYR A 683 -3.40 -15.23 16.98
C TYR A 683 -3.39 -16.15 18.21
N TYR A 684 -2.38 -17.02 18.31
CA TYR A 684 -2.16 -17.86 19.48
C TYR A 684 -1.50 -17.12 20.65
N GLN A 685 -0.78 -16.00 20.45
CA GLN A 685 -0.16 -15.27 21.56
C GLN A 685 -1.24 -14.78 22.55
N PRO A 686 -1.01 -14.88 23.88
CA PRO A 686 0.22 -15.24 24.59
C PRO A 686 0.39 -16.74 24.91
N ASN A 687 -0.20 -17.65 24.14
CA ASN A 687 -0.07 -19.11 24.28
C ASN A 687 0.51 -19.81 23.02
N PRO A 688 1.86 -19.94 22.89
CA PRO A 688 2.90 -19.42 23.76
C PRO A 688 3.08 -17.90 23.64
N SER A 689 3.75 -17.30 24.61
CA SER A 689 4.17 -15.90 24.56
C SER A 689 5.57 -15.78 23.95
N ALA A 690 5.87 -14.62 23.38
CA ALA A 690 7.20 -14.34 22.85
C ALA A 690 8.27 -14.43 23.98
N PRO A 691 9.47 -14.98 23.71
CA PRO A 691 10.02 -15.35 22.40
C PRO A 691 9.72 -16.80 21.94
N VAL A 692 9.02 -17.60 22.75
CA VAL A 692 8.87 -19.06 22.57
C VAL A 692 8.10 -19.36 21.26
N PRO A 693 8.55 -20.33 20.42
CA PRO A 693 9.57 -21.36 20.68
C PRO A 693 11.02 -20.97 20.33
N PHE A 694 11.31 -19.71 20.01
CA PHE A 694 12.63 -19.27 19.60
C PHE A 694 13.45 -18.73 20.78
N SER A 695 14.78 -18.82 20.66
CA SER A 695 15.72 -18.11 21.53
C SER A 695 15.93 -16.67 21.05
N VAL A 696 16.19 -15.76 21.99
CA VAL A 696 16.60 -14.36 21.69
C VAL A 696 18.02 -14.39 21.14
N ASN A 697 18.21 -13.99 19.88
CA ASN A 697 19.53 -13.88 19.27
C ASN A 697 20.00 -12.42 19.30
N ALA A 698 20.92 -12.12 20.23
CA ALA A 698 21.50 -10.79 20.38
C ALA A 698 22.25 -10.28 19.13
N ALA A 699 22.74 -11.18 18.26
CA ALA A 699 23.41 -10.81 17.01
C ALA A 699 22.43 -10.39 15.88
N LEU A 700 21.13 -10.63 16.05
CA LEU A 700 20.05 -10.12 15.20
C LEU A 700 19.28 -8.97 15.88
N HIS A 701 19.75 -8.54 17.06
CA HIS A 701 19.11 -7.54 17.91
C HIS A 701 17.64 -7.86 18.21
N ASP A 702 17.32 -9.14 18.40
CA ASP A 702 15.98 -9.59 18.75
C ASP A 702 15.44 -8.90 20.03
N PRO A 703 14.12 -8.72 20.16
CA PRO A 703 13.51 -8.17 21.37
C PRO A 703 13.71 -9.10 22.58
N ASP A 704 14.39 -8.59 23.60
CA ASP A 704 14.51 -9.24 24.90
C ASP A 704 13.25 -8.96 25.74
N PHE A 705 12.29 -9.89 25.65
CA PHE A 705 11.04 -9.83 26.41
C PHE A 705 11.20 -10.15 27.91
N ASP A 706 12.35 -10.66 28.37
CA ASP A 706 12.64 -10.76 29.81
C ASP A 706 13.04 -9.38 30.36
N ALA A 707 13.81 -8.60 29.58
CA ALA A 707 14.18 -7.23 29.93
C ALA A 707 13.03 -6.21 29.72
N SER A 708 12.27 -6.31 28.62
CA SER A 708 11.23 -5.33 28.30
C SER A 708 9.92 -5.53 29.06
N CYS A 709 9.61 -6.76 29.48
CA CYS A 709 8.36 -7.13 30.16
C CYS A 709 8.61 -7.61 31.59
N SER A 710 9.07 -6.69 32.44
CA SER A 710 9.19 -6.91 33.89
C SER A 710 7.84 -7.24 34.55
N SER A 711 7.87 -7.97 35.67
CA SER A 711 6.67 -8.50 36.35
C SER A 711 5.72 -7.46 36.97
N SER A 712 6.03 -6.16 36.87
CA SER A 712 5.13 -5.05 37.22
C SER A 712 4.30 -4.53 36.04
N ILE A 713 4.60 -4.94 34.80
CA ILE A 713 3.82 -4.56 33.61
C ILE A 713 2.66 -5.53 33.46
N ALA A 714 1.44 -5.00 33.55
CA ALA A 714 0.20 -5.79 33.47
C ALA A 714 -0.25 -6.04 32.01
N GLY A 715 -1.07 -7.07 31.83
CA GLY A 715 -1.60 -7.47 30.52
C GLY A 715 -0.58 -8.21 29.65
N ASN A 716 -0.95 -8.47 28.40
CA ASN A 716 -0.12 -9.22 27.47
C ASN A 716 1.06 -8.37 26.91
N CYS A 717 2.13 -8.26 27.70
CA CYS A 717 3.35 -7.56 27.27
C CYS A 717 4.22 -8.40 26.30
N ARG A 718 4.21 -9.73 26.44
CA ARG A 718 5.09 -10.65 25.68
C ARG A 718 4.47 -11.08 24.34
N SER A 719 4.15 -10.07 23.52
CA SER A 719 3.63 -10.24 22.16
C SER A 719 4.57 -9.64 21.12
N ALA A 720 4.41 -10.07 19.87
CA ALA A 720 5.21 -9.60 18.76
C ALA A 720 5.08 -8.08 18.52
N TRP A 721 6.20 -7.44 18.17
CA TRP A 721 6.17 -6.05 17.73
C TRP A 721 5.66 -5.93 16.30
N GLY A 722 4.71 -5.03 16.04
CA GLY A 722 4.33 -4.67 14.67
C GLY A 722 5.48 -3.97 13.96
N LEU A 723 6.01 -2.89 14.56
CA LEU A 723 7.17 -2.15 14.05
C LEU A 723 8.13 -1.75 15.17
N ARG A 724 9.36 -2.26 15.12
CA ARG A 724 10.44 -1.91 16.05
C ARG A 724 11.57 -1.17 15.32
N ILE A 725 11.87 0.06 15.72
CA ILE A 725 12.84 0.95 15.09
C ILE A 725 13.97 1.24 16.09
N MET A 726 15.19 0.86 15.74
CA MET A 726 16.37 0.96 16.60
C MET A 726 17.50 1.74 15.92
N ASN A 727 18.01 2.78 16.59
CA ASN A 727 19.18 3.56 16.17
C ASN A 727 19.18 3.98 14.67
N SER A 728 18.01 4.26 14.10
CA SER A 728 17.81 4.41 12.65
C SER A 728 17.37 5.82 12.24
N ASN A 729 17.84 6.31 11.09
CA ASN A 729 17.77 7.73 10.73
C ASN A 729 17.00 7.97 9.40
N ASN A 730 16.14 8.99 9.34
CA ASN A 730 15.23 9.25 8.20
C ASN A 730 14.41 8.00 7.83
N VAL A 731 13.68 7.46 8.81
CA VAL A 731 12.63 6.45 8.59
C VAL A 731 11.31 7.17 8.36
N LEU A 732 10.74 6.98 7.17
CA LEU A 732 9.56 7.71 6.70
C LEU A 732 8.41 6.73 6.43
N VAL A 733 7.47 6.71 7.36
CA VAL A 733 6.29 5.83 7.32
C VAL A 733 5.10 6.63 6.82
N TYR A 734 4.60 6.29 5.64
CA TYR A 734 3.39 6.87 5.05
C TYR A 734 2.28 5.82 5.13
N GLY A 735 1.56 5.79 6.24
CA GLY A 735 0.52 4.82 6.51
C GLY A 735 1.10 3.53 7.08
N ALA A 736 0.70 3.20 8.30
CA ALA A 736 0.96 1.89 8.89
C ALA A 736 -0.28 1.36 9.61
N GLY A 737 -0.54 0.07 9.50
CA GLY A 737 -1.66 -0.62 10.13
C GLY A 737 -1.13 -1.77 10.96
N LEU A 738 -1.08 -1.60 12.28
CA LEU A 738 -0.47 -2.58 13.18
C LEU A 738 -1.54 -3.15 14.09
N TYR A 739 -1.92 -4.41 13.86
CA TYR A 739 -3.11 -5.01 14.44
C TYR A 739 -2.75 -6.20 15.34
N ASN A 740 -3.44 -6.31 16.48
CA ASN A 740 -3.65 -7.58 17.12
C ASN A 740 -5.15 -7.76 17.39
N PHE A 741 -5.73 -8.83 16.85
CA PHE A 741 -7.14 -9.16 17.02
C PHE A 741 -7.40 -10.17 18.13
N PHE A 742 -6.37 -10.73 18.78
CA PHE A 742 -6.54 -11.91 19.64
C PHE A 742 -5.68 -11.91 20.91
N ASP A 743 -6.26 -12.45 21.97
CA ASP A 743 -5.57 -13.04 23.13
C ASP A 743 -5.92 -14.54 23.15
N ASN A 744 -4.93 -15.40 22.85
CA ASN A 744 -5.09 -16.86 22.79
C ASN A 744 -6.37 -17.30 22.03
N TRP A 745 -6.49 -16.88 20.77
CA TRP A 745 -7.62 -17.14 19.89
C TRP A 745 -8.99 -16.53 20.32
N SER A 746 -9.04 -15.66 21.33
CA SER A 746 -10.21 -14.86 21.71
C SER A 746 -10.12 -13.42 21.20
N THR A 747 -11.14 -12.95 20.47
CA THR A 747 -11.24 -11.55 19.99
C THR A 747 -11.79 -10.57 21.03
N THR A 748 -11.95 -11.00 22.29
CA THR A 748 -12.66 -10.21 23.31
C THR A 748 -11.96 -8.87 23.61
N CYS A 749 -10.64 -8.86 23.49
CA CYS A 749 -9.75 -7.73 23.74
C CYS A 749 -9.73 -6.66 22.62
N SER A 750 -10.18 -7.00 21.40
CA SER A 750 -10.25 -6.11 20.22
C SER A 750 -11.68 -5.85 19.74
N ASN A 751 -12.68 -6.03 20.61
CA ASN A 751 -14.06 -5.62 20.32
C ASN A 751 -14.12 -4.11 20.06
N ASN A 752 -15.03 -3.66 19.19
CA ASN A 752 -15.28 -2.23 18.97
C ASN A 752 -16.71 -1.83 19.41
N PRO A 753 -16.89 -0.92 20.39
CA PRO A 753 -15.87 -0.39 21.28
C PRO A 753 -15.43 -1.44 22.32
N GLY A 754 -14.17 -1.37 22.76
CA GLY A 754 -13.59 -2.37 23.67
C GLY A 754 -12.32 -1.89 24.36
N PRO A 755 -11.60 -2.81 25.04
CA PRO A 755 -10.51 -2.47 25.95
C PRO A 755 -9.14 -2.25 25.26
N GLU A 756 -8.98 -2.71 24.02
CA GLU A 756 -7.74 -2.64 23.21
C GLU A 756 -6.50 -3.16 23.98
N ASP A 757 -6.66 -4.32 24.60
CA ASP A 757 -5.69 -4.93 25.52
C ASP A 757 -5.12 -6.29 25.08
N CYS A 758 -5.33 -6.68 23.82
CA CYS A 758 -4.79 -7.93 23.25
C CYS A 758 -3.26 -7.99 23.36
N GLN A 759 -2.58 -6.85 23.22
CA GLN A 759 -1.19 -6.66 23.64
C GLN A 759 -0.93 -5.28 24.25
N ASN A 760 0.08 -5.20 25.13
CA ASN A 760 0.39 -3.98 25.86
C ASN A 760 1.01 -2.89 24.96
N ASN A 761 1.86 -3.26 24.00
CA ASN A 761 2.62 -2.34 23.13
C ASN A 761 2.71 -2.91 21.70
N ILE A 762 2.78 -2.07 20.67
CA ILE A 762 2.87 -2.56 19.27
C ILE A 762 3.90 -1.85 18.36
N LEU A 763 4.21 -0.58 18.59
CA LEU A 763 5.31 0.13 17.92
C LEU A 763 6.31 0.66 18.95
N SER A 764 7.61 0.40 18.71
CA SER A 764 8.71 0.80 19.59
C SER A 764 9.79 1.58 18.85
N LEU A 765 10.23 2.71 19.41
CA LEU A 765 11.46 3.43 19.03
C LEU A 765 12.48 3.31 20.16
N GLU A 766 13.65 2.74 19.87
CA GLU A 766 14.72 2.49 20.85
C GLU A 766 16.06 3.11 20.42
N GLY A 767 16.78 3.69 21.39
CA GLY A 767 18.00 4.45 21.13
C GLY A 767 17.74 5.77 20.42
N SER A 768 18.60 6.12 19.46
CA SER A 768 18.57 7.41 18.75
C SER A 768 17.95 7.25 17.36
N ASN A 769 16.71 7.73 17.16
CA ASN A 769 15.97 7.58 15.89
C ASN A 769 15.64 8.93 15.22
N PRO A 770 16.63 9.81 14.95
CA PRO A 770 16.40 11.15 14.45
C PRO A 770 15.71 11.16 13.07
N GLN A 771 15.03 12.26 12.78
CA GLN A 771 14.29 12.48 11.53
C GLN A 771 13.24 11.39 11.18
N THR A 772 12.77 10.61 12.17
CA THR A 772 11.69 9.63 11.98
C THR A 772 10.34 10.36 11.93
N THR A 773 9.62 10.20 10.81
CA THR A 773 8.27 10.75 10.63
C THR A 773 7.30 9.62 10.29
N ILE A 774 6.19 9.56 11.01
CA ILE A 774 5.12 8.60 10.80
C ILE A 774 3.83 9.38 10.52
N TYR A 775 3.25 9.15 9.35
CA TYR A 775 1.95 9.67 8.95
C TYR A 775 0.92 8.54 8.99
N CYS A 776 -0.29 8.81 9.51
CA CYS A 776 -1.42 7.87 9.58
C CYS A 776 -1.03 6.48 10.11
N LEU A 777 -0.57 6.42 11.37
CA LEU A 777 -0.45 5.17 12.12
C LEU A 777 -1.82 4.76 12.64
N ALA A 778 -2.34 3.62 12.18
CA ALA A 778 -3.51 2.94 12.70
C ALA A 778 -3.10 1.71 13.53
N THR A 779 -3.75 1.49 14.68
CA THR A 779 -3.54 0.29 15.51
C THR A 779 -4.86 -0.36 15.94
N VAL A 780 -4.82 -1.67 16.24
CA VAL A 780 -5.93 -2.44 16.83
C VAL A 780 -5.37 -3.34 17.94
N GLY A 781 -6.11 -3.50 19.04
CA GLY A 781 -5.80 -4.42 20.16
C GLY A 781 -4.53 -4.09 20.93
N ALA A 782 -4.03 -2.86 20.80
CA ALA A 782 -2.73 -2.46 21.34
C ALA A 782 -2.88 -1.25 22.28
N THR A 783 -2.68 -1.48 23.58
CA THR A 783 -2.94 -0.45 24.60
C THR A 783 -2.06 0.78 24.39
N ASN A 784 -0.76 0.57 24.14
CA ASN A 784 0.20 1.61 23.81
C ASN A 784 0.52 1.56 22.31
N MET A 785 0.00 2.54 21.58
CA MET A 785 0.21 2.70 20.14
C MET A 785 1.67 2.98 19.79
N ILE A 786 2.35 3.78 20.62
CA ILE A 786 3.75 4.18 20.44
C ILE A 786 4.46 4.14 21.79
N THR A 787 5.58 3.43 21.86
CA THR A 787 6.58 3.56 22.94
C THR A 787 7.89 4.14 22.43
N VAL A 788 8.58 4.90 23.28
CA VAL A 788 9.93 5.44 23.03
C VAL A 788 10.81 5.12 24.24
N ASN A 789 11.85 4.31 24.02
CA ASN A 789 12.77 3.83 25.06
C ASN A 789 12.02 3.21 26.27
N GLY A 790 10.98 2.41 26.00
CA GLY A 790 10.15 1.77 27.01
C GLY A 790 9.04 2.65 27.63
N ASN A 791 8.98 3.95 27.32
CA ASN A 791 7.94 4.86 27.82
C ASN A 791 6.79 4.95 26.83
N THR A 792 5.54 4.84 27.28
CA THR A 792 4.35 5.15 26.46
C THR A 792 4.36 6.62 26.05
N ILE A 793 4.29 6.89 24.75
CA ILE A 793 4.12 8.24 24.20
C ILE A 793 2.69 8.46 23.70
N ALA A 794 2.04 7.42 23.16
CA ALA A 794 0.64 7.47 22.76
C ALA A 794 -0.11 6.21 23.19
N ASN A 795 -1.26 6.41 23.83
CA ASN A 795 -2.19 5.36 24.24
C ASN A 795 -3.39 5.31 23.27
N TYR A 796 -4.05 4.16 23.16
CA TYR A 796 -5.20 3.97 22.27
C TYR A 796 -6.36 4.92 22.61
N TYR A 797 -6.64 5.13 23.90
CA TYR A 797 -7.82 5.85 24.38
C TYR A 797 -7.89 7.29 23.84
N ASP A 798 -6.73 7.93 23.70
CA ASP A 798 -6.58 9.30 23.18
C ASP A 798 -6.89 9.43 21.68
N ASN A 799 -6.96 8.31 20.93
CA ASN A 799 -6.85 8.31 19.47
C ASN A 799 -7.98 7.56 18.74
N GLN A 800 -9.11 7.34 19.42
CA GLN A 800 -10.30 6.64 18.88
C GLN A 800 -10.72 7.08 17.47
N ASN A 801 -10.79 6.10 16.57
CA ASN A 801 -11.15 6.21 15.16
C ASN A 801 -12.40 5.35 14.86
N VAL A 802 -12.64 4.96 13.60
CA VAL A 802 -13.84 4.22 13.15
C VAL A 802 -13.87 2.76 13.61
N PHE A 803 -12.69 2.16 13.76
CA PHE A 803 -12.45 0.83 14.30
C PHE A 803 -11.06 0.75 14.94
N PRO A 804 -9.96 1.09 14.24
CA PRO A 804 -8.65 1.24 14.88
C PRO A 804 -8.60 2.47 15.81
N GLN A 805 -7.43 2.74 16.35
CA GLN A 805 -7.04 4.04 16.88
C GLN A 805 -5.98 4.63 15.95
N VAL A 806 -6.01 5.94 15.70
CA VAL A 806 -5.21 6.56 14.62
C VAL A 806 -4.51 7.83 15.06
N ILE A 807 -3.21 7.90 14.75
CA ILE A 807 -2.36 9.09 14.86
C ILE A 807 -2.03 9.57 13.44
N ALA A 808 -2.48 10.77 13.08
CA ALA A 808 -2.23 11.33 11.75
C ALA A 808 -0.77 11.76 11.54
N LEU A 809 -0.07 12.17 12.61
CA LEU A 809 1.32 12.61 12.57
C LEU A 809 2.06 12.30 13.88
N PHE A 810 3.10 11.47 13.83
CA PHE A 810 4.12 11.34 14.87
C PHE A 810 5.50 11.75 14.34
N ARG A 811 6.30 12.42 15.18
CA ARG A 811 7.72 12.67 14.94
C ARG A 811 8.58 12.37 16.17
N SER A 812 9.73 11.75 15.92
CA SER A 812 10.82 11.64 16.90
C SER A 812 11.45 13.00 17.20
N VAL A 813 12.14 13.11 18.34
CA VAL A 813 13.10 14.19 18.60
C VAL A 813 14.50 13.81 18.09
N ASP A 814 15.26 14.80 17.63
CA ASP A 814 16.61 14.59 17.08
C ASP A 814 17.71 14.48 18.16
N THR A 815 17.36 14.55 19.45
CA THR A 815 18.30 14.54 20.60
C THR A 815 17.85 13.62 21.75
N PRO A 816 18.72 12.73 22.29
CA PRO A 816 18.36 11.80 23.38
C PRO A 816 18.19 12.39 24.80
N GLN A 817 18.00 13.70 25.01
CA GLN A 817 18.02 14.31 26.36
C GLN A 817 16.74 15.01 26.84
N ASP A 818 15.86 15.51 25.96
CA ASP A 818 14.73 16.36 26.38
C ASP A 818 13.47 15.60 26.86
N LEU A 819 13.59 14.30 27.17
CA LEU A 819 12.50 13.49 27.76
C LEU A 819 12.37 13.64 29.29
N PHE A 820 13.18 14.51 29.93
CA PHE A 820 13.12 14.75 31.37
C PHE A 820 12.51 16.12 31.72
N PRO A 821 11.19 16.20 32.02
CA PRO A 821 10.63 17.35 32.72
C PRO A 821 11.20 17.37 34.15
N THR A 822 12.21 18.20 34.40
CA THR A 822 12.79 18.40 35.73
C THR A 822 11.86 19.23 36.61
N SER A 823 10.78 18.59 37.08
CA SER A 823 9.82 19.16 38.03
C SER A 823 10.47 19.33 39.42
N LEU A 824 11.31 20.34 39.57
CA LEU A 824 11.81 20.81 40.85
C LEU A 824 10.62 21.32 41.69
N SER A 825 10.15 20.47 42.58
CA SER A 825 9.10 20.79 43.54
C SER A 825 9.52 21.99 44.39
N THR A 826 8.70 23.04 44.41
CA THR A 826 8.88 24.20 45.29
C THR A 826 8.54 23.86 46.74
N SER A 827 9.43 23.10 47.38
CA SER A 827 9.37 22.81 48.81
C SER A 827 9.58 24.08 49.64
N ALA A 828 8.82 24.22 50.73
CA ALA A 828 8.74 25.47 51.48
C ALA A 828 10.05 25.84 52.22
N VAL A 829 10.24 27.14 52.45
CA VAL A 829 11.38 27.68 53.20
C VAL A 829 11.24 27.35 54.70
N SER A 830 12.19 26.60 55.24
CA SER A 830 12.43 26.52 56.69
C SER A 830 13.93 26.41 56.99
N THR A 831 14.50 27.54 57.44
CA THR A 831 15.65 27.69 58.38
C THR A 831 16.84 26.71 58.32
N LEU A 832 18.04 27.30 58.17
CA LEU A 832 19.27 27.08 58.96
C LEU A 832 19.28 25.83 59.89
N ASP A 833 20.36 25.02 59.94
CA ASP A 833 21.69 25.53 60.31
C ASP A 833 22.87 24.55 60.04
N SER A 834 24.09 25.05 60.24
CA SER A 834 25.35 24.33 60.55
C SER A 834 26.15 23.61 59.45
N ILE A 835 27.44 23.42 59.75
CA ILE A 835 28.53 22.92 58.89
C ILE A 835 29.30 21.84 59.64
N SER A 836 29.70 20.75 58.98
CA SER A 836 30.93 20.01 59.36
C SER A 836 31.51 19.18 58.20
N THR A 837 32.83 19.07 58.20
CA THR A 837 33.65 18.34 57.21
C THR A 837 34.38 17.17 57.87
N THR A 838 34.49 16.03 57.19
CA THR A 838 35.68 15.15 57.36
C THR A 838 36.01 14.38 56.08
N THR A 839 37.31 14.11 55.89
CA THR A 839 37.93 13.37 54.78
C THR A 839 38.04 11.86 55.05
N ILE A 840 38.44 11.07 54.04
CA ILE A 840 39.58 10.12 54.14
C ILE A 840 40.02 9.55 52.76
N GLU A 841 41.31 9.74 52.47
CA GLU A 841 42.33 8.92 51.76
C GLU A 841 42.17 8.33 50.33
N THR A 842 43.32 8.28 49.65
CA THR A 842 43.65 7.62 48.36
C THR A 842 44.94 6.79 48.52
N PRO A 843 45.18 5.75 47.71
CA PRO A 843 46.42 5.69 46.89
C PRO A 843 46.22 5.05 45.47
N ILE A 844 47.07 5.15 44.41
CA ILE A 844 48.54 5.40 44.19
C ILE A 844 49.39 4.10 44.25
N GLU A 845 50.29 3.69 43.33
CA GLU A 845 50.77 4.08 41.96
C GLU A 845 51.75 2.98 41.41
N THR A 846 52.17 2.77 40.13
CA THR A 846 51.70 3.21 38.77
C THR A 846 52.07 2.28 37.56
N PRO A 847 53.34 2.05 37.09
CA PRO A 847 53.61 2.18 35.63
C PRO A 847 54.61 1.25 34.84
N ILE A 848 54.63 1.46 33.50
CA ILE A 848 55.77 1.48 32.52
C ILE A 848 56.49 0.17 32.08
N GLU A 849 56.57 -0.08 30.74
CA GLU A 849 57.84 -0.07 29.95
C GLU A 849 57.63 0.06 28.42
N THR A 850 58.69 0.34 27.63
CA THR A 850 58.63 0.73 26.19
C THR A 850 59.91 0.42 25.37
N ARG A 851 59.75 0.03 24.09
CA ARG A 851 60.72 0.12 22.94
C ARG A 851 59.94 -0.20 21.65
N ILE A 852 59.95 0.54 20.53
CA ILE A 852 60.98 1.24 19.71
C ILE A 852 61.83 0.29 18.87
N GLU A 853 61.57 0.27 17.55
CA GLU A 853 62.62 0.32 16.50
C GLU A 853 62.07 0.75 15.10
N THR A 854 62.86 1.57 14.39
CA THR A 854 62.69 2.20 13.06
C THR A 854 64.10 2.70 12.63
N PRO A 855 64.53 2.83 11.34
CA PRO A 855 63.89 3.76 10.37
C PRO A 855 64.14 3.47 8.85
N VAL A 856 63.85 4.49 8.03
CA VAL A 856 64.28 4.86 6.64
C VAL A 856 63.03 5.29 5.86
N GLU A 857 62.68 6.59 5.78
CA GLU A 857 63.29 7.67 4.98
C GLU A 857 63.19 7.46 3.45
N THR A 858 62.87 8.45 2.61
CA THR A 858 62.37 9.85 2.79
C THR A 858 61.67 10.29 1.49
N ARG A 859 60.76 11.29 1.56
CA ARG A 859 60.98 12.66 1.03
C ARG A 859 59.67 13.47 0.93
N MET A 860 59.69 14.72 1.40
CA MET A 860 58.67 15.74 1.10
C MET A 860 59.18 16.66 -0.02
N ASP A 861 58.29 17.36 -0.74
CA ASP A 861 58.20 18.83 -0.56
C ASP A 861 56.92 19.43 -1.20
N ASN A 862 56.71 20.73 -0.94
CA ASN A 862 55.60 21.57 -1.37
C ASN A 862 55.67 21.96 -2.87
N SER A 863 54.53 22.22 -3.49
CA SER A 863 54.32 23.51 -4.21
C SER A 863 52.85 23.78 -4.52
N THR A 864 52.48 25.07 -4.48
CA THR A 864 51.15 25.60 -4.79
C THR A 864 50.99 25.86 -6.28
N VAL A 865 49.85 25.51 -6.90
CA VAL A 865 49.56 25.87 -8.31
C VAL A 865 48.12 26.41 -8.48
N LEU A 866 48.05 27.75 -8.54
CA LEU A 866 47.18 28.58 -9.39
C LEU A 866 45.70 28.20 -9.61
N ILE A 867 44.83 28.98 -8.98
CA ILE A 867 43.55 29.40 -9.57
C ILE A 867 43.81 30.67 -10.42
N PRO A 868 43.39 30.73 -11.70
CA PRO A 868 43.40 31.96 -12.48
C PRO A 868 42.06 32.72 -12.32
N VAL A 869 42.10 33.94 -11.80
CA VAL A 869 40.97 34.91 -11.85
C VAL A 869 41.49 36.27 -12.30
N THR A 870 41.01 36.75 -13.45
CA THR A 870 41.12 38.13 -13.99
C THR A 870 40.43 38.14 -15.37
N SER A 871 39.82 39.21 -15.91
CA SER A 871 38.80 40.15 -15.41
C SER A 871 38.64 41.29 -16.45
N ILE A 872 37.42 41.72 -16.80
CA ILE A 872 37.07 43.14 -17.17
C ILE A 872 37.71 43.65 -18.53
N ALA A 873 37.07 44.38 -19.48
CA ALA A 873 35.78 45.09 -19.57
C ALA A 873 35.37 45.57 -21.00
N ILE A 874 34.04 45.66 -21.26
CA ILE A 874 33.23 46.80 -21.83
C ILE A 874 33.35 47.27 -23.32
N TYR A 875 32.21 47.77 -23.86
CA TYR A 875 31.91 48.58 -25.09
C TYR A 875 31.53 47.84 -26.40
N THR A 876 30.57 48.26 -27.26
CA THR A 876 29.47 49.28 -27.26
C THR A 876 28.39 48.86 -28.30
N THR A 877 27.09 49.20 -28.26
CA THR A 877 26.48 50.51 -28.63
C THR A 877 24.92 50.47 -28.53
N ALA A 878 24.28 51.65 -28.30
CA ALA A 878 22.92 52.08 -28.70
C ALA A 878 21.63 51.29 -28.30
N SER A 879 20.47 51.92 -28.01
CA SER A 879 20.16 53.32 -27.64
C SER A 879 18.77 53.48 -26.97
N ASP A 880 18.55 54.65 -26.34
CA ASP A 880 17.26 55.33 -26.03
C ASP A 880 16.31 54.76 -24.92
N ALA A 881 15.69 55.56 -24.04
CA ALA A 881 15.87 56.99 -23.72
C ALA A 881 15.46 57.32 -22.25
N SER A 882 15.95 58.47 -21.74
CA SER A 882 15.76 59.02 -20.37
C SER A 882 14.47 59.87 -20.23
N PRO A 883 14.22 60.67 -19.15
CA PRO A 883 14.84 60.80 -17.81
C PRO A 883 13.76 60.66 -16.69
N SER A 884 13.89 61.07 -15.41
CA SER A 884 14.89 61.82 -14.60
C SER A 884 14.85 61.29 -13.14
N THR A 885 15.59 61.74 -12.12
CA THR A 885 16.44 62.95 -11.92
C THR A 885 17.61 62.59 -10.97
N ALA A 886 18.32 63.59 -10.42
CA ALA A 886 19.44 63.43 -9.47
C ALA A 886 19.24 64.30 -8.21
N VAL A 887 20.05 64.09 -7.15
CA VAL A 887 21.00 65.10 -6.60
C VAL A 887 21.84 64.55 -5.42
N GLN A 888 23.11 65.01 -5.43
CA GLN A 888 24.22 65.09 -4.45
C GLN A 888 23.89 65.19 -2.92
N SER A 889 24.81 65.00 -1.94
CA SER A 889 26.21 64.48 -1.88
C SER A 889 26.77 64.43 -0.42
N HIS A 890 28.02 63.93 -0.27
CA HIS A 890 29.05 64.24 0.76
C HIS A 890 29.10 63.57 2.17
N SER A 891 30.15 62.73 2.32
CA SER A 891 31.23 62.74 3.35
C SER A 891 31.04 62.38 4.84
N SER A 892 31.52 61.16 5.17
CA SER A 892 32.73 60.89 6.00
C SER A 892 32.68 60.73 7.54
N LEU A 893 33.49 59.75 8.00
CA LEU A 893 34.17 59.56 9.31
C LEU A 893 33.38 59.08 10.56
N GLY A 894 33.99 58.11 11.27
CA GLY A 894 33.82 57.89 12.71
C GLY A 894 33.07 56.61 13.13
N PRO A 895 33.71 55.62 13.78
CA PRO A 895 33.03 54.45 14.32
C PRO A 895 32.55 54.67 15.77
N GLY A 896 31.42 54.05 16.12
CA GLY A 896 30.89 53.98 17.49
C GLY A 896 29.98 52.78 17.67
N SER A 897 30.07 52.09 18.81
CA SER A 897 29.34 50.86 19.11
C SER A 897 28.11 51.11 19.97
N LEU A 898 27.00 50.41 19.66
CA LEU A 898 26.07 49.72 20.58
C LEU A 898 24.78 49.33 19.85
N SER A 899 23.99 48.43 20.44
CA SER A 899 22.71 47.94 19.90
C SER A 899 21.64 47.98 20.99
N LEU A 900 20.47 48.55 20.70
CA LEU A 900 19.11 48.06 21.01
C LEU A 900 18.05 49.08 20.55
N VAL A 901 16.93 48.61 19.97
CA VAL A 901 15.52 49.13 20.03
C VAL A 901 15.31 50.65 19.77
N THR A 902 14.46 51.10 18.84
CA THR A 902 12.98 51.10 19.00
C THR A 902 12.23 51.39 17.68
N SER A 903 10.99 50.91 17.62
CA SER A 903 9.87 51.10 16.68
C SER A 903 9.80 52.35 15.79
N VAL A 904 9.21 52.17 14.60
CA VAL A 904 8.52 53.23 13.82
C VAL A 904 7.07 52.80 13.55
N VAL A 905 6.15 53.76 13.53
CA VAL A 905 4.69 53.58 13.46
C VAL A 905 4.19 53.41 12.02
N VAL A 906 3.20 52.54 11.83
CA VAL A 906 2.30 52.56 10.65
C VAL A 906 0.92 53.03 11.12
N VAL A 907 0.35 54.03 10.45
CA VAL A 907 -0.94 54.63 10.82
C VAL A 907 -2.07 53.96 10.03
N THR A 908 -2.95 53.24 10.72
CA THR A 908 -4.24 52.77 10.17
C THR A 908 -5.34 53.79 10.44
N THR A 909 -6.07 54.19 9.41
CA THR A 909 -7.22 55.09 9.53
C THR A 909 -8.50 54.27 9.65
N THR A 910 -9.14 54.30 10.83
CA THR A 910 -10.41 53.60 11.06
C THR A 910 -11.60 54.42 10.57
N LEU A 911 -12.42 53.84 9.70
CA LEU A 911 -13.77 54.32 9.41
C LEU A 911 -14.78 53.49 10.22
N ILE A 912 -15.58 54.16 11.05
CA ILE A 912 -16.67 53.56 11.83
C ILE A 912 -17.98 53.84 11.08
N LEU A 913 -18.82 52.81 10.94
CA LEU A 913 -20.21 52.93 10.49
C LEU A 913 -21.10 52.11 11.42
N ASP A 914 -22.22 52.69 11.84
CA ASP A 914 -23.09 52.15 12.88
C ASP A 914 -23.94 50.95 12.42
N PRO A 915 -24.32 50.04 13.34
CA PRO A 915 -25.10 48.84 13.00
C PRO A 915 -26.57 49.16 12.69
N VAL A 916 -26.98 48.96 11.44
CA VAL A 916 -28.39 49.06 11.02
C VAL A 916 -29.14 47.78 11.42
N THR A 917 -30.20 47.93 12.21
CA THR A 917 -31.12 46.82 12.56
C THR A 917 -32.10 46.57 11.41
N ILE A 918 -32.21 45.32 10.93
CA ILE A 918 -33.27 44.90 9.99
C ILE A 918 -33.99 43.68 10.56
N THR A 919 -35.33 43.74 10.54
CA THR A 919 -36.22 42.73 11.13
C THR A 919 -36.42 41.54 10.18
N ALA A 920 -36.57 40.34 10.73
CA ALA A 920 -36.89 39.15 9.95
C ALA A 920 -38.22 39.32 9.19
N THR A 921 -38.20 39.04 7.88
CA THR A 921 -39.38 39.03 7.01
C THR A 921 -39.56 37.64 6.42
N THR A 922 -40.74 37.05 6.59
CA THR A 922 -41.04 35.70 6.12
C THR A 922 -41.14 35.66 4.59
N ILE A 923 -40.34 34.82 3.94
CA ILE A 923 -40.46 34.53 2.51
C ILE A 923 -41.09 33.15 2.33
N THR A 924 -42.34 33.11 1.86
CA THR A 924 -43.02 31.88 1.46
C THR A 924 -42.63 31.52 0.03
N ILE A 925 -41.82 30.48 -0.16
CA ILE A 925 -41.52 29.93 -1.48
C ILE A 925 -42.46 28.75 -1.74
N SER A 926 -43.40 28.91 -2.66
CA SER A 926 -44.31 27.84 -3.10
C SER A 926 -43.73 27.07 -4.28
N THR A 927 -43.14 25.90 -4.02
CA THR A 927 -42.72 24.94 -5.06
C THR A 927 -43.84 23.96 -5.41
N SER A 928 -44.31 24.00 -6.66
CA SER A 928 -45.30 23.06 -7.19
C SER A 928 -44.64 21.73 -7.57
N VAL A 929 -44.74 20.72 -6.71
CA VAL A 929 -44.25 19.36 -7.00
C VAL A 929 -45.24 18.64 -7.92
N LEU A 930 -44.80 18.25 -9.12
CA LEU A 930 -45.49 17.25 -9.94
C LEU A 930 -45.28 15.87 -9.30
N GLY A 931 -46.37 15.15 -9.06
CA GLY A 931 -46.38 14.02 -8.14
C GLY A 931 -45.70 12.76 -8.66
N TYR A 932 -44.95 12.10 -7.77
CA TYR A 932 -44.70 10.66 -7.80
C TYR A 932 -45.41 10.02 -6.60
N SER A 933 -46.06 8.88 -6.80
CA SER A 933 -46.83 8.18 -5.77
C SER A 933 -45.93 7.33 -4.87
N ALA A 934 -45.72 7.77 -3.63
CA ALA A 934 -45.05 6.95 -2.62
C ALA A 934 -45.99 5.88 -2.04
N MET A 935 -45.50 4.64 -1.94
CA MET A 935 -46.08 3.63 -1.05
C MET A 935 -45.76 3.99 0.41
N PRO A 936 -46.63 3.65 1.39
CA PRO A 936 -46.43 4.07 2.78
C PRO A 936 -45.39 3.22 3.52
N THR A 937 -44.17 3.74 3.66
CA THR A 937 -43.20 3.26 4.66
C THR A 937 -43.34 4.06 5.96
N THR A 938 -43.91 3.44 6.99
CA THR A 938 -43.87 3.97 8.35
C THR A 938 -42.44 3.94 8.89
N ILE A 939 -41.93 5.09 9.32
CA ILE A 939 -40.66 5.19 10.03
C ILE A 939 -40.91 4.94 11.51
N GLU A 940 -40.42 3.82 12.05
CA GLU A 940 -40.26 3.62 13.49
C GLU A 940 -38.81 3.85 13.89
N THR A 941 -38.60 4.65 14.94
CA THR A 941 -37.28 4.98 15.48
C THR A 941 -36.78 3.83 16.37
N ASN A 942 -35.73 3.12 15.95
CA ASN A 942 -35.28 1.90 16.63
C ASN A 942 -34.43 2.17 17.90
N THR A 943 -35.03 2.77 18.92
CA THR A 943 -34.42 2.91 20.27
C THR A 943 -34.80 1.72 21.16
N GLN A 944 -34.23 0.55 20.89
CA GLN A 944 -34.51 -0.68 21.63
C GLN A 944 -33.55 -0.98 22.79
N GLN A 945 -33.79 -0.35 23.93
CA GLN A 945 -33.90 -1.10 25.17
C GLN A 945 -34.61 -0.31 26.27
N ALA A 946 -35.60 -0.96 26.88
CA ALA A 946 -36.01 -0.66 28.24
C ALA A 946 -36.49 -1.97 28.86
N ILE A 947 -35.60 -2.65 29.57
CA ILE A 947 -35.94 -3.52 30.70
C ILE A 947 -35.96 -2.65 31.96
N ASN A 948 -36.73 -3.03 32.98
CA ASN A 948 -36.77 -2.23 34.21
C ASN A 948 -35.47 -2.39 35.02
N VAL A 949 -35.30 -1.60 36.09
CA VAL A 949 -34.09 -1.63 36.95
C VAL A 949 -33.83 -2.98 37.65
N ASN A 950 -34.78 -3.92 37.60
CA ASN A 950 -34.67 -5.28 38.10
C ASN A 950 -34.50 -6.32 36.97
N GLY A 951 -34.27 -5.89 35.72
CA GLY A 951 -34.06 -6.75 34.55
C GLY A 951 -35.33 -7.16 33.78
N GLN A 952 -36.53 -6.83 34.28
CA GLN A 952 -37.78 -7.44 33.81
C GLN A 952 -38.45 -6.73 32.62
N CYS A 953 -39.15 -7.53 31.82
CA CYS A 953 -39.92 -7.16 30.63
C CYS A 953 -41.42 -7.51 30.76
N GLY A 954 -42.24 -7.09 29.80
CA GLY A 954 -43.62 -7.55 29.66
C GLY A 954 -44.70 -6.53 29.98
N LYS A 955 -45.96 -6.96 29.79
CA LYS A 955 -47.14 -6.08 29.82
C LYS A 955 -47.37 -5.36 31.16
N GLU A 956 -47.02 -6.00 32.27
CA GLU A 956 -47.27 -5.44 33.62
C GLU A 956 -46.24 -4.37 34.03
N VAL A 957 -45.04 -4.43 33.45
CA VAL A 957 -43.93 -3.49 33.70
C VAL A 957 -43.72 -2.49 32.55
N GLY A 958 -44.39 -2.68 31.41
CA GLY A 958 -44.37 -1.76 30.26
C GLY A 958 -43.09 -1.83 29.41
N THR A 959 -42.22 -2.79 29.68
CA THR A 959 -40.83 -2.86 29.20
C THR A 959 -40.64 -3.94 28.12
N ARG A 960 -39.81 -3.67 27.10
CA ARG A 960 -39.57 -4.57 25.95
C ARG A 960 -38.09 -4.94 25.84
N CYS A 961 -37.82 -6.24 25.71
CA CYS A 961 -36.50 -6.77 25.38
C CYS A 961 -36.07 -6.40 23.95
N ARG A 962 -34.76 -6.30 23.72
CA ARG A 962 -34.19 -6.15 22.37
C ARG A 962 -34.61 -7.32 21.47
N ASP A 963 -34.72 -7.07 20.18
CA ASP A 963 -34.94 -8.12 19.17
C ASP A 963 -33.93 -9.29 19.34
N GLY A 964 -34.40 -10.51 19.06
CA GLY A 964 -33.68 -11.74 19.35
C GLY A 964 -33.87 -12.25 20.79
N VAL A 965 -33.89 -11.39 21.81
CA VAL A 965 -34.05 -11.81 23.22
C VAL A 965 -35.51 -12.09 23.57
N CYS A 966 -35.77 -13.10 24.40
CA CYS A 966 -37.11 -13.53 24.76
C CYS A 966 -37.75 -12.69 25.89
N CYS A 967 -39.07 -12.77 26.04
CA CYS A 967 -39.77 -12.27 27.23
C CYS A 967 -40.86 -13.26 27.66
N SER A 968 -40.73 -13.85 28.84
CA SER A 968 -41.70 -14.79 29.40
C SER A 968 -42.91 -14.08 30.04
N LYS A 969 -44.01 -14.79 30.29
CA LYS A 969 -45.19 -14.29 31.03
C LYS A 969 -44.92 -13.90 32.50
N TRP A 970 -43.74 -14.23 33.02
CA TRP A 970 -43.29 -13.83 34.36
C TRP A 970 -42.39 -12.57 34.32
N GLY A 971 -42.03 -12.10 33.13
CA GLY A 971 -41.16 -10.94 32.91
C GLY A 971 -39.66 -11.26 32.84
N GLU A 972 -39.30 -12.54 33.00
CA GLU A 972 -37.92 -13.03 32.88
C GLU A 972 -37.53 -13.26 31.41
N ASN A 973 -36.25 -13.05 31.11
CA ASN A 973 -35.66 -13.08 29.76
C ASN A 973 -34.51 -14.09 29.57
N GLU A 974 -34.19 -14.89 30.60
CA GLU A 974 -33.18 -15.95 30.56
C GLU A 974 -33.70 -17.24 29.87
N ASP A 975 -32.80 -17.97 29.22
CA ASP A 975 -33.07 -19.19 28.41
C ASP A 975 -33.93 -20.25 29.12
N GLY A 976 -33.80 -20.40 30.44
CA GLY A 976 -34.60 -21.33 31.25
C GLY A 976 -36.10 -21.05 31.20
N TRP A 977 -36.48 -19.78 31.08
CA TRP A 977 -37.86 -19.29 31.02
C TRP A 977 -38.37 -19.06 29.59
N CYS A 978 -37.45 -18.96 28.62
CA CYS A 978 -37.79 -18.86 27.20
C CYS A 978 -38.56 -20.10 26.71
N GLY A 979 -39.56 -19.85 25.86
CA GLY A 979 -40.43 -20.89 25.27
C GLY A 979 -41.60 -21.37 26.13
N VAL A 980 -41.84 -20.85 27.34
CA VAL A 980 -43.03 -21.17 28.14
C VAL A 980 -43.88 -19.93 28.41
N GLY A 981 -44.87 -19.70 27.54
CA GLY A 981 -45.80 -18.56 27.65
C GLY A 981 -45.13 -17.22 27.36
N CYS A 982 -44.55 -17.07 26.17
CA CYS A 982 -43.93 -15.82 25.72
C CYS A 982 -44.92 -14.66 25.57
N GLN A 983 -44.46 -13.43 25.84
CA GLN A 983 -45.15 -12.17 25.58
C GLN A 983 -44.64 -11.52 24.28
N ALA A 984 -45.17 -11.94 23.12
CA ALA A 984 -44.68 -11.55 21.79
C ALA A 984 -44.49 -10.04 21.55
N SER A 985 -45.35 -9.19 22.13
CA SER A 985 -45.25 -7.72 22.01
C SER A 985 -44.11 -7.10 22.84
N PHE A 986 -43.44 -7.89 23.69
CA PHE A 986 -42.44 -7.45 24.66
C PHE A 986 -41.12 -8.24 24.58
N GLY A 987 -41.04 -9.25 23.72
CA GLY A 987 -39.82 -10.02 23.44
C GLY A 987 -40.07 -11.17 22.46
N THR A 988 -38.98 -11.79 22.00
CA THR A 988 -38.97 -12.80 20.94
C THR A 988 -39.51 -14.14 21.43
N CYS A 989 -40.46 -14.75 20.70
CA CYS A 989 -41.04 -16.03 21.11
C CYS A 989 -40.29 -17.23 20.54
N TRP A 990 -39.23 -17.64 21.23
CA TRP A 990 -38.50 -18.87 20.93
C TRP A 990 -39.41 -20.10 21.11
N THR A 991 -39.31 -21.08 20.20
CA THR A 991 -39.98 -22.38 20.32
C THR A 991 -39.01 -23.42 20.86
N LYS A 992 -39.46 -24.33 21.74
CA LYS A 992 -38.57 -25.19 22.53
C LYS A 992 -38.08 -26.44 21.78
N LYS A 993 -37.27 -26.21 20.75
CA LYS A 993 -36.50 -27.15 19.92
C LYS A 993 -35.53 -26.31 19.07
N GLU A 994 -34.27 -26.66 18.83
CA GLU A 994 -33.56 -27.92 19.11
C GLU A 994 -32.24 -27.65 19.87
N VAL A 995 -31.73 -28.64 20.60
CA VAL A 995 -30.42 -28.59 21.29
C VAL A 995 -29.70 -29.89 20.97
N PHE A 996 -28.67 -29.82 20.12
CA PHE A 996 -27.44 -30.60 20.11
C PHE A 996 -26.48 -30.03 19.06
#